data_AF-A0A8T4RVT7-F1
#
_entry.id   AF-A0A8T4RVT7-F1
#
_cell.length_a   1.000
_cell.length_b   1.000
_cell.length_c   1.000
_cell.angle_alpha   90.00
_cell.angle_beta   90.00
_cell.angle_gamma   90.00
#
_symmetry.space_group_name_H-M   'P 1'
#
loop_
_entity.id
_entity.type
_entity.pdbx_description
1 polymer ?
#
loop_
_entity_poly.entity_id
_entity_poly.type
_entity_poly.pdbx_seq_one_letter_code
_entity_poly.pdbx_strand_id
1 'polypeptide(L)'
;MRRIWIVVTLTVLLLLTAGAQEGLEEYPQLFVKNNALDVTIVYGEQASGRVTGAAYALVDSLRTRFSQGAISTDTDVDDEEIQSFSIEDLELEEYIGDEQETVTESDFPELLSSGTISNSKGDTDYEQYLRFETADGLVKGVRFVYDVYDEQQGLYLLGEKDEILFEWEIDFDRYLASDIENTILEDILDEEFNVLGTDMVITQAKVTGNDLELSLLSKEQELYLLEGHPQNIVIDGESYTITAQSILDGSSEVILAIDGETSDTLGVGERDKIGDLYIAVAEILLNEAQEGSRDTATTSSFDTSQFQSMSESQIRAYLAQSTTLRGEDVAKVQMGKILLEFKDTYTDNIFSNTAKINGNTLDDASVKMIGNKEGNEFRLDKILYHLKIDPAEGNDLYAKEGEGVREHLEEPESMLSTMWDIVFEESEERETSEVHFEPSNDELYTLKFLNTDGDTCEVPLLDNSNDSGLGFTLGDDDNKLYFVECATGTSCIERESYLFLTDDRDHTGLTTVLEYKSYSDTSKKVTFKNLCTDQTFEESYTGSLGNASGDITLGGQDFRFSIGANGTLAVDQNKDGNIESLDKAVIVTQGGLLIDLGSTNTPLPSIDQGFTVNLSIEEELFDESGPFDFGGDESVTFSFIRKSSNKVDLLIQDQSHLKLQSGEEPDVNKGMSPYGVLYTYTDESGEAGELVLEVPETQVRETVSIIKTTQEQQSSSSSSVDLTAFLQQPTAIDTSIFSATGDNFIVMGNPCTNRIAAKLLNEPSKCDAGFREGTGIIRLFNTGANYQILVAGKTDEDIAKAAKVLTLFQPMQGTLLAVTGTEAQPITAPLSIATWESQFLADLGEGDGDDGQDDVPPLVQTLCSDGTDNDGDGRIDYPLDPGCSSAQDGDETDVVVPPVSPPQQEINPEVVQEEKSKGWIWILVGIILIGGAGGASWWVMRKHKAEEDMPAPEGYTKEQWKQTLAYYKEHYPEWYANYLAWWKQQKKNTKDIALIALLIGVSLIGLAMIITVSLPGETSVGLASDTTGQAYLQEHVITCVHQETGASFVLPDDAPEESLRVLLCAYEGAWQCTYQGVTQELYCS
;
A
#
# COMPACT_ATOMS: atom_id res chain seq x y z
N MET A 1 -23.59 -24.39 -4.66
CA MET A 1 -23.51 -25.39 -5.76
C MET A 1 -23.14 -24.60 -7.02
N ARG A 2 -21.95 -24.76 -7.63
CA ARG A 2 -21.55 -25.81 -8.61
C ARG A 2 -22.60 -25.94 -9.75
N ARG A 3 -22.32 -25.83 -11.06
CA ARG A 3 -21.13 -25.61 -11.95
C ARG A 3 -21.62 -24.98 -13.29
N ILE A 4 -20.94 -24.04 -13.99
CA ILE A 4 -19.79 -24.15 -14.95
C ILE A 4 -20.13 -25.04 -16.18
N TRP A 5 -20.05 -24.61 -17.46
CA TRP A 5 -18.86 -24.44 -18.36
C TRP A 5 -19.16 -23.42 -19.51
N ILE A 6 -18.34 -22.38 -19.82
CA ILE A 6 -17.01 -22.32 -20.51
C ILE A 6 -17.15 -22.53 -22.04
N VAL A 7 -16.57 -21.75 -22.97
CA VAL A 7 -15.28 -21.02 -23.12
C VAL A 7 -15.53 -19.64 -23.81
N VAL A 8 -14.64 -18.65 -24.05
CA VAL A 8 -13.17 -18.37 -23.93
C VAL A 8 -13.06 -16.84 -23.65
N THR A 9 -12.08 -16.21 -22.99
CA THR A 9 -10.79 -16.57 -22.34
C THR A 9 -10.63 -15.67 -21.10
N LEU A 10 -9.95 -16.12 -20.04
CA LEU A 10 -9.81 -15.37 -18.78
C LEU A 10 -8.70 -15.97 -17.90
N THR A 11 -7.71 -15.16 -17.48
CA THR A 11 -6.59 -15.45 -16.56
C THR A 11 -5.97 -14.11 -16.18
N VAL A 12 -5.59 -13.72 -14.96
CA VAL A 12 -5.62 -14.19 -13.54
C VAL A 12 -5.52 -12.82 -12.77
N LEU A 13 -6.23 -12.45 -11.70
CA LEU A 13 -6.36 -13.01 -10.36
C LEU A 13 -7.45 -12.23 -9.59
N LEU A 14 -8.54 -12.86 -9.10
CA LEU A 14 -9.37 -12.32 -7.99
C LEU A 14 -10.40 -13.38 -7.55
N LEU A 15 -10.11 -14.15 -6.49
CA LEU A 15 -11.11 -14.90 -5.69
C LEU A 15 -10.51 -15.59 -4.44
N LEU A 16 -9.76 -14.87 -3.60
CA LEU A 16 -9.50 -15.30 -2.22
C LEU A 16 -10.73 -15.03 -1.34
N THR A 17 -11.73 -15.90 -1.47
CA THR A 17 -12.74 -16.28 -0.45
C THR A 17 -13.69 -17.35 -1.02
N ALA A 18 -13.12 -18.33 -1.72
CA ALA A 18 -13.77 -19.62 -1.91
C ALA A 18 -13.10 -20.61 -0.97
N GLY A 19 -13.80 -21.06 0.08
CA GLY A 19 -13.32 -22.18 0.89
C GLY A 19 -12.94 -23.34 -0.01
N ALA A 20 -11.71 -23.86 0.16
CA ALA A 20 -11.08 -24.82 -0.73
C ALA A 20 -12.07 -25.93 -1.10
N GLN A 21 -12.26 -26.15 -2.41
CA GLN A 21 -13.33 -27.02 -2.88
C GLN A 21 -12.89 -28.48 -2.89
N GLU A 22 -12.55 -28.99 -1.70
CA GLU A 22 -12.04 -30.33 -1.43
C GLU A 22 -12.69 -31.38 -2.35
N GLY A 23 -11.87 -32.02 -3.18
CA GLY A 23 -12.35 -32.88 -4.24
C GLY A 23 -11.25 -33.72 -4.86
N LEU A 24 -11.64 -34.70 -5.67
CA LEU A 24 -10.70 -35.57 -6.39
C LEU A 24 -9.84 -34.81 -7.44
N GLU A 25 -10.07 -33.50 -7.58
CA GLU A 25 -9.31 -32.55 -8.40
C GLU A 25 -7.89 -32.36 -7.85
N GLU A 26 -7.72 -32.42 -6.52
CA GLU A 26 -6.44 -32.28 -5.81
C GLU A 26 -5.69 -33.62 -5.66
N TYR A 27 -6.22 -34.74 -6.17
CA TYR A 27 -5.54 -36.03 -6.08
C TYR A 27 -4.28 -36.06 -6.99
N PRO A 28 -3.08 -36.45 -6.49
CA PRO A 28 -2.81 -37.11 -5.21
C PRO A 28 -2.29 -36.20 -4.08
N GLN A 29 -2.25 -34.87 -4.27
CA GLN A 29 -1.67 -33.91 -3.32
C GLN A 29 -2.41 -33.86 -1.97
N LEU A 30 -3.69 -34.23 -1.95
CA LEU A 30 -4.48 -34.51 -0.72
C LEU A 30 -3.77 -35.42 0.31
N PHE A 31 -2.76 -36.18 -0.13
CA PHE A 31 -2.00 -37.13 0.69
C PHE A 31 -0.56 -36.70 0.98
N VAL A 32 -0.15 -35.49 0.61
CA VAL A 32 1.17 -34.96 0.94
C VAL A 32 1.06 -34.12 2.21
N LYS A 33 1.81 -34.50 3.24
CA LYS A 33 1.89 -33.79 4.53
C LYS A 33 3.35 -33.66 4.92
N ASN A 34 3.79 -32.47 5.32
CA ASN A 34 5.16 -32.18 5.75
C ASN A 34 6.21 -32.72 4.75
N ASN A 35 5.98 -32.50 3.45
CA ASN A 35 6.76 -33.04 2.33
C ASN A 35 6.90 -34.58 2.26
N ALA A 36 6.13 -35.36 3.03
CA ALA A 36 6.05 -36.82 2.93
C ALA A 36 4.73 -37.29 2.32
N LEU A 37 4.74 -38.45 1.65
CA LEU A 37 3.52 -39.08 1.14
C LEU A 37 2.85 -39.90 2.25
N ASP A 38 1.85 -39.32 2.91
CA ASP A 38 1.03 -39.94 3.95
C ASP A 38 -0.27 -40.52 3.35
N VAL A 39 -0.19 -41.77 2.87
CA VAL A 39 -1.36 -42.57 2.50
C VAL A 39 -1.07 -44.07 2.49
N THR A 40 -2.02 -44.87 3.00
CA THR A 40 -1.98 -46.34 2.88
C THR A 40 -3.06 -46.86 1.94
N ILE A 41 -2.72 -47.76 1.01
CA ILE A 41 -3.71 -48.40 0.13
C ILE A 41 -4.27 -49.65 0.81
N VAL A 42 -5.55 -49.62 1.19
CA VAL A 42 -6.20 -50.69 1.98
C VAL A 42 -7.11 -51.53 1.11
N TYR A 43 -6.84 -52.83 0.98
CA TYR A 43 -7.73 -53.78 0.29
C TYR A 43 -8.25 -54.89 1.21
N GLY A 44 -9.37 -55.51 0.82
CA GLY A 44 -10.00 -56.57 1.62
C GLY A 44 -9.17 -57.85 1.72
N GLU A 45 -9.22 -58.56 2.85
CA GLU A 45 -8.53 -59.86 3.05
C GLU A 45 -8.89 -60.90 1.97
N GLN A 46 -10.09 -60.83 1.41
CA GLN A 46 -10.58 -61.72 0.34
C GLN A 46 -10.45 -61.11 -1.06
N ALA A 47 -9.69 -60.03 -1.24
CA ALA A 47 -9.47 -59.39 -2.53
C ALA A 47 -8.81 -60.34 -3.53
N SER A 48 -9.34 -60.42 -4.76
CA SER A 48 -8.76 -61.28 -5.78
C SER A 48 -7.44 -60.72 -6.33
N GLY A 49 -6.70 -61.57 -7.04
CA GLY A 49 -5.45 -61.19 -7.71
C GLY A 49 -5.56 -60.02 -8.71
N ARG A 50 -6.79 -59.67 -9.15
CA ARG A 50 -7.03 -58.48 -9.98
C ARG A 50 -7.06 -57.21 -9.15
N VAL A 51 -7.74 -57.22 -8.00
CA VAL A 51 -7.84 -56.08 -7.08
C VAL A 51 -6.49 -55.80 -6.41
N THR A 52 -5.78 -56.83 -5.94
CA THR A 52 -4.42 -56.65 -5.38
C THR A 52 -3.41 -56.21 -6.44
N GLY A 53 -3.54 -56.70 -7.68
CA GLY A 53 -2.75 -56.21 -8.81
C GLY A 53 -3.00 -54.72 -9.11
N ALA A 54 -4.25 -54.26 -9.02
CA ALA A 54 -4.61 -52.86 -9.19
C ALA A 54 -4.09 -51.96 -8.04
N ALA A 55 -4.11 -52.45 -6.80
CA ALA A 55 -3.51 -51.77 -5.65
C ALA A 55 -2.01 -51.53 -5.85
N TYR A 56 -1.24 -52.57 -6.21
CA TYR A 56 0.19 -52.41 -6.49
C TYR A 56 0.49 -51.56 -7.73
N ALA A 57 -0.38 -51.58 -8.75
CA ALA A 57 -0.25 -50.65 -9.88
C ALA A 57 -0.45 -49.19 -9.45
N LEU A 58 -1.27 -48.92 -8.43
CA LEU A 58 -1.41 -47.59 -7.85
C LEU A 58 -0.23 -47.20 -6.96
N VAL A 59 0.34 -48.13 -6.18
CA VAL A 59 1.61 -47.91 -5.46
C VAL A 59 2.73 -47.51 -6.44
N ASP A 60 2.89 -48.27 -7.52
CA ASP A 60 3.92 -47.99 -8.52
C ASP A 60 3.69 -46.66 -9.24
N SER A 61 2.43 -46.30 -9.48
CA SER A 61 2.03 -45.03 -10.09
C SER A 61 2.32 -43.83 -9.18
N LEU A 62 1.93 -43.88 -7.89
CA LEU A 62 2.25 -42.86 -6.89
C LEU A 62 3.75 -42.73 -6.69
N ARG A 63 4.45 -43.85 -6.48
CA ARG A 63 5.92 -43.87 -6.40
C ARG A 63 6.56 -43.22 -7.62
N THR A 64 6.13 -43.58 -8.82
CA THR A 64 6.68 -43.02 -10.07
C THR A 64 6.44 -41.51 -10.14
N ARG A 65 5.22 -41.04 -9.84
CA ARG A 65 4.83 -39.61 -9.87
C ARG A 65 5.69 -38.74 -8.96
N PHE A 66 6.04 -39.24 -7.79
CA PHE A 66 6.82 -38.51 -6.78
C PHE A 66 8.34 -38.78 -6.84
N SER A 67 8.78 -39.84 -7.52
CA SER A 67 10.22 -40.13 -7.75
C SER A 67 10.82 -39.44 -8.98
N GLN A 68 10.00 -38.79 -9.82
CA GLN A 68 10.42 -38.09 -11.04
C GLN A 68 10.05 -36.60 -10.92
N GLY A 69 10.90 -35.83 -10.27
CA GLY A 69 10.85 -34.37 -10.35
C GLY A 69 11.15 -33.87 -11.78
N ALA A 70 10.66 -32.68 -12.12
CA ALA A 70 10.73 -31.99 -13.40
C ALA A 70 9.80 -32.49 -14.54
N ILE A 71 8.56 -31.98 -14.53
CA ILE A 71 8.02 -31.34 -15.74
C ILE A 71 7.94 -29.86 -15.40
N SER A 72 8.69 -29.02 -16.10
CA SER A 72 8.48 -27.58 -16.07
C SER A 72 7.14 -27.27 -16.73
N THR A 73 6.25 -26.60 -16.01
CA THR A 73 5.58 -25.47 -16.63
C THR A 73 6.63 -24.40 -16.83
N ASP A 74 6.72 -23.91 -18.07
CA ASP A 74 7.52 -22.76 -18.45
C ASP A 74 6.74 -21.53 -17.97
N THR A 75 6.90 -21.22 -16.69
CA THR A 75 6.67 -19.90 -16.09
C THR A 75 8.02 -19.40 -15.65
N ASP A 76 8.21 -18.08 -15.69
CA ASP A 76 9.51 -17.45 -15.49
C ASP A 76 10.10 -17.75 -14.11
N VAL A 77 11.37 -17.37 -13.95
CA VAL A 77 11.96 -17.25 -12.62
C VAL A 77 11.26 -16.07 -11.98
N ASP A 78 10.16 -16.33 -11.27
CA ASP A 78 9.68 -15.42 -10.25
C ASP A 78 10.76 -15.41 -9.16
N ASP A 79 11.23 -14.22 -8.82
CA ASP A 79 12.13 -13.97 -7.70
C ASP A 79 11.45 -14.37 -6.37
N GLU A 80 12.13 -14.18 -5.23
CA GLU A 80 11.47 -14.32 -3.93
C GLU A 80 10.21 -13.44 -3.93
N GLU A 81 9.04 -13.98 -3.58
CA GLU A 81 7.76 -13.23 -3.58
C GLU A 81 7.75 -12.26 -2.39
N ILE A 82 8.59 -11.22 -2.50
CA ILE A 82 8.68 -10.11 -1.57
C ILE A 82 7.33 -9.42 -1.60
N GLN A 83 6.58 -9.60 -0.52
CA GLN A 83 5.35 -8.87 -0.31
C GLN A 83 5.74 -7.47 0.13
N SER A 84 5.21 -6.44 -0.52
CA SER A 84 5.50 -5.05 -0.19
C SER A 84 4.22 -4.23 -0.03
N PHE A 85 4.33 -3.19 0.78
CA PHE A 85 3.41 -2.07 0.81
C PHE A 85 4.20 -0.81 0.45
N SER A 86 3.90 -0.23 -0.71
CA SER A 86 4.58 0.95 -1.26
C SER A 86 3.94 2.23 -0.76
N ILE A 87 4.78 3.15 -0.28
CA ILE A 87 4.48 4.56 -0.05
C ILE A 87 5.01 5.28 -1.29
N GLU A 88 4.11 5.61 -2.21
CA GLU A 88 4.39 6.27 -3.49
C GLU A 88 4.43 7.81 -3.31
N ASP A 89 4.79 8.54 -4.37
CA ASP A 89 4.67 10.00 -4.50
C ASP A 89 5.50 10.89 -3.53
N LEU A 90 6.38 10.32 -2.70
CA LEU A 90 7.14 11.02 -1.66
C LEU A 90 8.04 12.15 -2.23
N GLU A 91 7.85 13.39 -1.74
CA GLU A 91 8.55 14.58 -2.23
C GLU A 91 9.89 14.88 -1.51
N LEU A 92 10.73 15.71 -2.13
CA LEU A 92 12.03 16.05 -1.57
C LEU A 92 11.92 16.80 -0.23
N GLU A 93 12.63 16.30 0.78
CA GLU A 93 12.57 16.67 2.20
C GLU A 93 11.22 16.40 2.91
N GLU A 94 10.42 15.49 2.37
CA GLU A 94 9.22 14.94 3.02
C GLU A 94 9.54 13.70 3.86
N TYR A 95 8.85 13.55 4.99
CA TYR A 95 8.92 12.33 5.80
C TYR A 95 7.89 11.30 5.34
N ILE A 96 8.23 10.00 5.43
CA ILE A 96 7.28 8.91 5.12
C ILE A 96 5.98 8.97 5.95
N GLY A 97 6.02 9.61 7.13
CA GLY A 97 4.83 9.86 7.95
C GLY A 97 3.92 10.97 7.44
N ASP A 98 4.44 11.94 6.67
CA ASP A 98 3.64 13.02 6.10
C ASP A 98 2.71 12.45 4.99
N GLU A 99 3.20 11.50 4.17
CA GLU A 99 2.39 10.76 3.19
C GLU A 99 1.58 9.58 3.78
N GLN A 100 2.19 8.79 4.68
CA GLN A 100 1.56 7.59 5.24
C GLN A 100 1.60 7.57 6.78
N GLU A 101 0.68 8.32 7.42
CA GLU A 101 0.54 8.39 8.88
C GLU A 101 0.58 7.01 9.58
N THR A 102 -0.12 6.00 9.02
CA THR A 102 -0.29 4.67 9.64
C THR A 102 -0.65 3.59 8.62
N VAL A 103 0.02 2.44 8.69
CA VAL A 103 -0.27 1.22 7.94
C VAL A 103 -1.02 0.24 8.85
N THR A 104 -2.02 -0.45 8.31
CA THR A 104 -2.90 -1.40 9.03
C THR A 104 -3.01 -2.74 8.31
N GLU A 105 -3.68 -3.72 8.93
CA GLU A 105 -4.02 -5.00 8.26
C GLU A 105 -4.75 -4.81 6.92
N SER A 106 -5.55 -3.75 6.73
CA SER A 106 -6.23 -3.55 5.44
C SER A 106 -5.32 -3.07 4.31
N ASP A 107 -4.12 -2.62 4.67
CA ASP A 107 -3.11 -2.06 3.78
C ASP A 107 -2.01 -3.10 3.53
N PHE A 108 -1.53 -3.77 4.59
CA PHE A 108 -0.54 -4.85 4.51
C PHE A 108 -0.90 -6.05 5.43
N PRO A 109 -1.86 -6.91 5.05
CA PRO A 109 -2.40 -7.96 5.92
C PRO A 109 -1.37 -9.03 6.29
N GLU A 110 -0.41 -9.30 5.41
CA GLU A 110 0.61 -10.32 5.63
C GLU A 110 1.64 -9.91 6.69
N LEU A 111 1.89 -8.60 6.87
CA LEU A 111 2.76 -8.08 7.94
C LEU A 111 1.97 -7.80 9.23
N LEU A 112 0.77 -7.21 9.12
CA LEU A 112 -0.01 -6.71 10.25
C LEU A 112 -1.26 -7.57 10.53
N SER A 113 -1.09 -8.89 10.52
CA SER A 113 -2.19 -9.84 10.71
C SER A 113 -2.91 -9.63 12.05
N SER A 114 -4.22 -9.39 12.00
CA SER A 114 -5.08 -9.31 13.19
C SER A 114 -5.54 -10.72 13.60
N GLY A 115 -6.09 -10.87 14.81
CA GLY A 115 -6.54 -12.18 15.27
C GLY A 115 -7.45 -12.15 16.48
N THR A 116 -7.82 -13.34 16.97
CA THR A 116 -8.64 -13.54 18.17
C THR A 116 -7.91 -14.44 19.15
N ILE A 117 -7.66 -13.95 20.37
CA ILE A 117 -7.15 -14.73 21.49
C ILE A 117 -8.35 -15.24 22.29
N SER A 118 -8.36 -16.52 22.68
CA SER A 118 -9.54 -17.20 23.26
C SER A 118 -9.18 -18.00 24.51
N ASN A 119 -9.24 -17.36 25.68
CA ASN A 119 -8.78 -17.92 26.95
C ASN A 119 -9.91 -18.25 27.94
N SER A 120 -9.58 -18.61 29.19
CA SER A 120 -10.58 -18.98 30.21
C SER A 120 -11.50 -17.82 30.64
N LYS A 121 -11.11 -16.56 30.38
CA LYS A 121 -11.88 -15.34 30.67
C LYS A 121 -12.80 -14.94 29.52
N GLY A 122 -12.48 -15.37 28.30
CA GLY A 122 -13.28 -15.18 27.10
C GLY A 122 -12.41 -14.85 25.88
N ASP A 123 -13.08 -14.39 24.84
CA ASP A 123 -12.47 -14.09 23.56
C ASP A 123 -12.22 -12.57 23.44
N THR A 124 -11.02 -12.17 23.03
CA THR A 124 -10.72 -10.79 22.59
C THR A 124 -10.10 -10.82 21.20
N ASP A 125 -10.57 -9.92 20.35
CA ASP A 125 -9.91 -9.61 19.09
C ASP A 125 -8.72 -8.66 19.38
N TYR A 126 -7.68 -8.72 18.53
CA TYR A 126 -6.56 -7.78 18.52
C TYR A 126 -6.30 -7.24 17.12
N GLU A 127 -5.94 -5.97 17.03
CA GLU A 127 -5.57 -5.28 15.78
C GLU A 127 -4.16 -4.69 15.91
N GLN A 128 -3.38 -4.70 14.82
CA GLN A 128 -2.03 -4.13 14.75
C GLN A 128 -1.98 -2.86 13.89
N TYR A 129 -1.15 -1.91 14.30
CA TYR A 129 -0.91 -0.63 13.63
C TYR A 129 0.60 -0.37 13.59
N LEU A 130 1.13 0.02 12.42
CA LEU A 130 2.49 0.53 12.25
C LEU A 130 2.38 2.00 11.85
N ARG A 131 2.82 2.91 12.73
CA ARG A 131 2.65 4.37 12.56
C ARG A 131 3.95 5.04 12.21
N PHE A 132 3.90 5.93 11.22
CA PHE A 132 4.97 6.85 10.87
C PHE A 132 4.63 8.29 11.22
N GLU A 133 3.36 8.65 11.48
CA GLU A 133 3.00 9.87 12.20
C GLU A 133 2.13 9.57 13.43
N THR A 134 2.30 10.37 14.49
CA THR A 134 1.44 10.39 15.67
C THR A 134 0.83 11.78 15.88
N ALA A 135 -0.33 11.84 16.55
CA ALA A 135 -1.08 13.09 16.75
C ALA A 135 -0.37 14.16 17.64
N ASP A 136 0.82 13.87 18.16
CA ASP A 136 1.73 14.81 18.83
C ASP A 136 2.97 15.19 18.01
N GLY A 137 3.12 14.66 16.78
CA GLY A 137 4.19 14.93 15.84
C GLY A 137 5.56 14.41 16.26
N LEU A 138 5.62 13.43 17.16
CA LEU A 138 6.87 12.85 17.69
C LEU A 138 7.42 11.71 16.82
N VAL A 139 6.54 10.98 16.13
CA VAL A 139 6.91 9.99 15.13
C VAL A 139 6.82 10.65 13.75
N LYS A 140 7.84 10.43 12.92
CA LYS A 140 7.89 10.89 11.53
C LYS A 140 8.49 9.85 10.56
N GLY A 141 9.31 8.93 11.06
CA GLY A 141 10.05 8.00 10.21
C GLY A 141 11.31 8.62 9.60
N VAL A 142 11.66 8.19 8.39
CA VAL A 142 12.77 8.74 7.60
C VAL A 142 12.26 9.81 6.62
N ARG A 143 13.16 10.74 6.26
CA ARG A 143 12.94 11.84 5.31
C ARG A 143 13.65 11.53 3.99
N PHE A 144 12.99 11.71 2.85
CA PHE A 144 13.63 11.62 1.54
C PHE A 144 14.47 12.88 1.26
N VAL A 145 15.75 12.74 0.90
CA VAL A 145 16.66 13.89 0.70
C VAL A 145 17.65 13.68 -0.44
N TYR A 146 18.20 14.78 -0.95
CA TYR A 146 19.45 14.83 -1.71
C TYR A 146 20.55 15.39 -0.79
N ASP A 147 21.61 14.62 -0.53
CA ASP A 147 22.67 14.99 0.42
C ASP A 147 24.06 14.42 0.04
N VAL A 148 25.07 14.66 0.87
CA VAL A 148 26.41 14.04 0.80
C VAL A 148 26.62 13.07 1.96
N TYR A 149 26.76 11.77 1.64
CA TYR A 149 27.13 10.73 2.61
C TYR A 149 28.36 9.93 2.14
N ASP A 150 29.34 9.73 3.03
CA ASP A 150 30.66 9.11 2.74
C ASP A 150 31.33 9.62 1.44
N GLU A 151 31.39 10.94 1.28
CA GLU A 151 31.87 11.65 0.07
C GLU A 151 31.02 11.43 -1.20
N GLN A 152 30.00 10.57 -1.18
CA GLN A 152 29.07 10.33 -2.29
C GLN A 152 27.90 11.32 -2.27
N GLN A 153 27.44 11.70 -3.46
CA GLN A 153 26.31 12.60 -3.69
C GLN A 153 25.18 11.84 -4.35
N GLY A 154 23.97 11.94 -3.80
CA GLY A 154 22.83 11.21 -4.32
C GLY A 154 21.57 11.41 -3.50
N LEU A 155 20.59 10.58 -3.82
CA LEU A 155 19.32 10.46 -3.13
C LEU A 155 19.42 9.44 -1.99
N TYR A 156 18.80 9.77 -0.86
CA TYR A 156 18.82 8.94 0.35
C TYR A 156 17.50 9.04 1.13
N LEU A 157 17.18 7.99 1.88
CA LEU A 157 16.36 8.10 3.07
C LEU A 157 17.25 8.46 4.26
N LEU A 158 16.98 9.63 4.84
CA LEU A 158 17.68 10.19 6.00
C LEU A 158 16.89 9.97 7.28
N GLY A 159 17.55 9.47 8.31
CA GLY A 159 17.03 9.40 9.67
C GLY A 159 17.90 10.18 10.65
N GLU A 160 17.38 11.28 11.23
CA GLU A 160 18.12 12.03 12.25
C GLU A 160 18.17 11.24 13.57
N LYS A 161 19.35 11.14 14.20
CA LYS A 161 19.51 10.35 15.43
C LYS A 161 18.67 10.89 16.58
N ASP A 162 18.20 9.97 17.43
CA ASP A 162 17.24 10.19 18.52
C ASP A 162 15.78 10.47 18.07
N GLU A 163 15.49 10.69 16.78
CA GLU A 163 14.10 10.73 16.25
C GLU A 163 13.46 9.33 16.25
N ILE A 164 12.12 9.26 16.18
CA ILE A 164 11.37 7.99 16.23
C ILE A 164 11.08 7.51 14.81
N LEU A 165 11.61 6.32 14.48
CA LEU A 165 11.45 5.66 13.18
C LEU A 165 10.02 5.15 12.96
N PHE A 166 9.42 4.53 13.99
CA PHE A 166 8.01 4.13 13.97
C PHE A 166 7.44 3.92 15.38
N GLU A 167 6.11 3.98 15.49
CA GLU A 167 5.36 3.38 16.61
C GLU A 167 4.66 2.10 16.13
N TRP A 168 4.97 0.95 16.76
CA TRP A 168 4.15 -0.26 16.63
C TRP A 168 3.15 -0.29 17.78
N GLU A 169 1.86 -0.45 17.47
CA GLU A 169 0.77 -0.55 18.43
C GLU A 169 -0.02 -1.84 18.18
N ILE A 170 -0.33 -2.56 19.25
CA ILE A 170 -1.34 -3.62 19.28
C ILE A 170 -2.44 -3.25 20.27
N ASP A 171 -3.69 -3.29 19.79
CA ASP A 171 -4.90 -2.93 20.54
C ASP A 171 -5.79 -4.16 20.75
N PHE A 172 -6.18 -4.45 21.99
CA PHE A 172 -7.08 -5.54 22.33
C PHE A 172 -8.50 -4.97 22.54
N ASP A 173 -9.41 -5.08 21.55
CA ASP A 173 -10.76 -4.42 21.53
C ASP A 173 -11.53 -4.57 22.85
N ARG A 174 -11.39 -5.74 23.50
CA ARG A 174 -12.05 -6.05 24.78
C ARG A 174 -11.09 -6.51 25.87
N TYR A 175 -9.87 -6.00 25.81
CA TYR A 175 -8.74 -6.30 26.71
C TYR A 175 -8.40 -7.80 26.84
N LEU A 176 -7.11 -8.11 26.89
CA LEU A 176 -6.66 -9.45 27.22
C LEU A 176 -6.72 -9.65 28.75
N ALA A 177 -7.66 -10.47 29.21
CA ALA A 177 -7.99 -10.64 30.63
C ALA A 177 -7.34 -11.87 31.28
N SER A 178 -6.95 -11.76 32.56
CA SER A 178 -6.32 -12.86 33.31
C SER A 178 -6.53 -12.77 34.83
N ASP A 179 -6.63 -13.90 35.52
CA ASP A 179 -6.52 -13.97 36.99
C ASP A 179 -5.06 -13.85 37.43
N ILE A 180 -4.86 -13.16 38.56
CA ILE A 180 -3.57 -12.94 39.19
C ILE A 180 -3.35 -13.97 40.30
N GLU A 181 -2.63 -15.05 40.01
CA GLU A 181 -2.16 -16.01 41.01
C GLU A 181 -0.66 -15.83 41.27
N ASN A 182 -0.26 -15.62 42.53
CA ASN A 182 1.13 -15.47 42.95
C ASN A 182 1.98 -14.44 42.13
N THR A 183 1.34 -13.39 41.61
CA THR A 183 1.84 -12.36 40.68
C THR A 183 1.89 -12.74 39.20
N ILE A 184 1.66 -13.99 38.84
CA ILE A 184 1.56 -14.49 37.47
C ILE A 184 0.16 -14.18 36.92
N LEU A 185 0.05 -13.93 35.62
CA LEU A 185 -1.20 -13.81 34.88
C LEU A 185 -1.48 -15.14 34.16
N GLU A 186 -2.12 -16.08 34.86
CA GLU A 186 -2.15 -17.50 34.44
C GLU A 186 -2.91 -17.72 33.12
N ASP A 187 -4.05 -17.03 32.92
CA ASP A 187 -4.89 -17.23 31.72
C ASP A 187 -4.33 -16.61 30.42
N ILE A 188 -3.13 -16.03 30.45
CA ILE A 188 -2.51 -15.44 29.24
C ILE A 188 -1.12 -16.02 28.95
N LEU A 189 -0.69 -17.04 29.70
CA LEU A 189 0.46 -17.86 29.31
C LEU A 189 0.02 -18.85 28.23
N ASP A 190 0.91 -19.21 27.31
CA ASP A 190 0.64 -20.08 26.14
C ASP A 190 -0.34 -19.48 25.10
N GLU A 191 -0.78 -18.22 25.28
CA GLU A 191 -1.58 -17.49 24.28
C GLU A 191 -0.67 -16.88 23.21
N GLU A 192 -1.18 -16.81 21.97
CA GLU A 192 -0.41 -16.54 20.76
C GLU A 192 -0.96 -15.33 20.00
N PHE A 193 -0.08 -14.49 19.47
CA PHE A 193 -0.45 -13.41 18.55
C PHE A 193 0.70 -13.07 17.60
N ASN A 194 0.37 -12.46 16.46
CA ASN A 194 1.34 -12.01 15.48
C ASN A 194 1.97 -10.67 15.90
N VAL A 195 3.28 -10.53 15.69
CA VAL A 195 4.06 -9.29 15.86
C VAL A 195 4.85 -9.07 14.58
N LEU A 196 4.43 -8.09 13.76
CA LEU A 196 5.12 -7.69 12.52
C LEU A 196 5.56 -8.88 11.65
N GLY A 197 4.59 -9.75 11.32
CA GLY A 197 4.80 -10.90 10.45
C GLY A 197 5.40 -12.14 11.13
N THR A 198 5.68 -12.09 12.43
CA THR A 198 6.19 -13.23 13.22
C THR A 198 5.21 -13.64 14.32
N ASP A 199 4.85 -14.91 14.36
CA ASP A 199 3.97 -15.45 15.41
C ASP A 199 4.75 -15.62 16.72
N MET A 200 4.20 -15.08 17.81
CA MET A 200 4.81 -14.99 19.12
C MET A 200 3.89 -15.61 20.20
N VAL A 201 4.47 -16.34 21.14
CA VAL A 201 3.78 -16.92 22.30
C VAL A 201 4.15 -16.18 23.58
N ILE A 202 3.15 -15.87 24.42
CA ILE A 202 3.38 -15.32 25.77
C ILE A 202 3.92 -16.44 26.67
N THR A 203 5.24 -16.48 26.86
CA THR A 203 5.91 -17.46 27.75
C THR A 203 6.01 -16.98 29.20
N GLN A 204 5.84 -15.67 29.44
CA GLN A 204 5.82 -15.11 30.78
C GLN A 204 4.90 -13.88 30.82
N ALA A 205 4.05 -13.80 31.84
CA ALA A 205 3.23 -12.63 32.11
C ALA A 205 3.05 -12.44 33.62
N LYS A 206 3.39 -11.26 34.13
CA LYS A 206 3.51 -11.04 35.58
C LYS A 206 3.26 -9.60 35.99
N VAL A 207 2.51 -9.40 37.08
CA VAL A 207 2.17 -8.08 37.64
C VAL A 207 2.69 -7.94 39.06
N THR A 208 3.73 -7.11 39.24
CA THR A 208 4.37 -6.83 40.53
C THR A 208 4.07 -5.40 40.99
N GLY A 209 2.97 -5.23 41.72
CA GLY A 209 2.50 -3.90 42.11
C GLY A 209 1.84 -3.19 40.93
N ASN A 210 2.53 -2.18 40.39
CA ASN A 210 2.13 -1.45 39.17
C ASN A 210 3.03 -1.80 37.96
N ASP A 211 4.07 -2.62 38.15
CA ASP A 211 4.90 -3.11 37.05
C ASP A 211 4.19 -4.30 36.38
N LEU A 212 4.03 -4.26 35.06
CA LEU A 212 3.72 -5.40 34.21
C LEU A 212 5.02 -5.87 33.53
N GLU A 213 5.27 -7.17 33.50
CA GLU A 213 6.39 -7.84 32.84
C GLU A 213 5.82 -8.91 31.89
N LEU A 214 6.12 -8.82 30.58
CA LEU A 214 5.77 -9.79 29.55
C LEU A 214 7.04 -10.36 28.90
N SER A 215 7.02 -11.63 28.49
CA SER A 215 8.03 -12.21 27.60
C SER A 215 7.35 -12.98 26.48
N LEU A 216 7.69 -12.60 25.24
CA LEU A 216 7.15 -13.16 24.01
C LEU A 216 8.26 -13.97 23.33
N LEU A 217 8.00 -15.24 23.01
CA LEU A 217 8.93 -16.12 22.30
C LEU A 217 8.37 -16.39 20.90
N SER A 218 9.18 -16.22 19.87
CA SER A 218 8.81 -16.58 18.49
C SER A 218 8.49 -18.07 18.38
N LYS A 219 7.53 -18.42 17.51
CA LYS A 219 6.98 -19.78 17.41
C LYS A 219 7.46 -20.52 16.15
N GLU A 220 8.76 -20.73 16.03
CA GLU A 220 9.35 -21.51 14.94
C GLU A 220 8.94 -22.99 14.98
N GLN A 221 8.86 -23.60 16.17
CA GLN A 221 8.41 -24.98 16.31
C GLN A 221 7.79 -25.27 17.68
N GLU A 222 6.69 -26.01 17.67
CA GLU A 222 6.07 -26.61 18.87
C GLU A 222 6.11 -28.14 18.78
N LEU A 223 6.49 -28.83 19.87
CA LEU A 223 6.64 -30.29 19.95
C LEU A 223 6.04 -30.89 21.22
N TYR A 224 5.44 -32.07 21.09
CA TYR A 224 5.24 -32.99 22.21
C TYR A 224 6.41 -33.96 22.30
N LEU A 225 7.22 -33.85 23.35
CA LEU A 225 8.37 -34.71 23.61
C LEU A 225 8.01 -35.80 24.63
N LEU A 226 8.22 -37.06 24.28
CA LEU A 226 8.11 -38.21 25.19
C LEU A 226 9.44 -38.37 25.94
N GLU A 227 9.41 -38.68 27.24
CA GLU A 227 10.62 -38.82 28.06
C GLU A 227 11.63 -39.82 27.43
N GLY A 228 12.90 -39.43 27.35
CA GLY A 228 13.99 -40.25 26.83
C GLY A 228 13.99 -40.50 25.32
N HIS A 229 13.04 -39.95 24.57
CA HIS A 229 12.88 -40.20 23.12
C HIS A 229 13.30 -38.98 22.28
N PRO A 230 14.43 -39.03 21.54
CA PRO A 230 14.88 -37.92 20.72
C PRO A 230 14.02 -37.76 19.46
N GLN A 231 13.78 -36.50 19.09
CA GLN A 231 13.19 -36.07 17.82
C GLN A 231 14.20 -35.25 17.03
N ASN A 232 14.12 -35.30 15.70
CA ASN A 232 14.92 -34.45 14.83
C ASN A 232 14.00 -33.44 14.15
N ILE A 233 14.33 -32.16 14.23
CA ILE A 233 13.61 -31.08 13.55
C ILE A 233 14.56 -30.26 12.69
N VAL A 234 13.99 -29.39 11.85
CA VAL A 234 14.74 -28.40 11.07
C VAL A 234 14.13 -27.02 11.31
N ILE A 235 14.94 -26.06 11.76
CA ILE A 235 14.57 -24.64 11.92
C ILE A 235 15.59 -23.85 11.09
N ASP A 236 15.12 -22.99 10.19
CA ASP A 236 15.91 -22.19 9.24
C ASP A 236 16.96 -23.00 8.44
N GLY A 237 16.63 -24.24 8.10
CA GLY A 237 17.53 -25.16 7.40
C GLY A 237 18.59 -25.84 8.28
N GLU A 238 18.77 -25.42 9.53
CA GLU A 238 19.62 -26.10 10.52
C GLU A 238 18.87 -27.26 11.18
N SER A 239 19.55 -28.38 11.41
CA SER A 239 18.94 -29.61 11.94
C SER A 239 19.32 -29.83 13.41
N TYR A 240 18.31 -29.96 14.28
CA TYR A 240 18.49 -30.09 15.72
C TYR A 240 17.93 -31.42 16.25
N THR A 241 18.63 -32.04 17.20
CA THR A 241 18.19 -33.28 17.89
C THR A 241 17.68 -32.96 19.29
N ILE A 242 16.38 -33.07 19.53
CA ILE A 242 15.72 -32.55 20.74
C ILE A 242 15.09 -33.69 21.56
N THR A 243 15.30 -33.69 22.88
CA THR A 243 14.83 -34.75 23.79
C THR A 243 14.35 -34.17 25.11
N ALA A 244 13.21 -34.63 25.64
CA ALA A 244 12.91 -34.53 27.06
C ALA A 244 13.77 -35.56 27.80
N GLN A 245 14.94 -35.15 28.31
CA GLN A 245 15.93 -36.07 28.87
C GLN A 245 15.44 -36.76 30.16
N SER A 246 14.69 -36.03 30.99
CA SER A 246 13.96 -36.58 32.13
C SER A 246 12.78 -35.68 32.51
N ILE A 247 11.67 -36.29 32.93
CA ILE A 247 10.53 -35.60 33.55
C ILE A 247 10.51 -35.98 35.04
N LEU A 248 10.12 -35.05 35.91
CA LEU A 248 10.19 -35.19 37.37
C LEU A 248 8.79 -35.17 37.99
N ASP A 249 8.16 -36.32 38.14
CA ASP A 249 6.78 -36.48 38.67
C ASP A 249 6.58 -35.84 40.06
N GLY A 250 7.63 -35.78 40.89
CA GLY A 250 7.58 -35.17 42.21
C GLY A 250 7.45 -33.63 42.24
N SER A 251 7.76 -32.95 41.13
CA SER A 251 7.72 -31.49 41.00
C SER A 251 6.99 -30.98 39.75
N SER A 252 6.68 -31.84 38.78
CA SER A 252 6.16 -31.46 37.46
C SER A 252 7.11 -30.52 36.72
N GLU A 253 8.37 -30.95 36.62
CA GLU A 253 9.46 -30.24 35.93
C GLU A 253 10.10 -31.17 34.89
N VAL A 254 10.75 -30.62 33.86
CA VAL A 254 11.46 -31.35 32.79
C VAL A 254 12.89 -30.84 32.63
N ILE A 255 13.80 -31.73 32.25
CA ILE A 255 15.13 -31.38 31.73
C ILE A 255 15.12 -31.68 30.23
N LEU A 256 15.34 -30.66 29.42
CA LEU A 256 15.38 -30.74 27.97
C LEU A 256 16.84 -30.87 27.49
N ALA A 257 17.03 -31.38 26.29
CA ALA A 257 18.34 -31.44 25.66
C ALA A 257 18.25 -31.18 24.15
N ILE A 258 19.13 -30.32 23.63
CA ILE A 258 19.35 -30.06 22.20
C ILE A 258 20.78 -30.52 21.84
N ASP A 259 20.90 -31.43 20.87
CA ASP A 259 22.15 -32.02 20.37
C ASP A 259 23.10 -32.58 21.45
N GLY A 260 22.54 -32.88 22.62
CA GLY A 260 23.25 -33.43 23.78
C GLY A 260 23.71 -32.40 24.82
N GLU A 261 23.50 -31.11 24.58
CA GLU A 261 23.55 -30.07 25.62
C GLU A 261 22.20 -29.99 26.35
N THR A 262 22.20 -29.75 27.66
CA THR A 262 21.03 -29.91 28.54
C THR A 262 20.64 -28.59 29.18
N SER A 263 19.33 -28.33 29.30
CA SER A 263 18.81 -27.19 30.04
C SER A 263 19.05 -27.31 31.55
N ASP A 264 18.80 -26.22 32.27
CA ASP A 264 18.38 -26.28 33.67
C ASP A 264 17.05 -27.07 33.82
N THR A 265 16.61 -27.28 35.06
CA THR A 265 15.32 -27.96 35.35
C THR A 265 14.19 -26.94 35.21
N LEU A 266 13.23 -27.19 34.31
CA LEU A 266 12.18 -26.26 33.90
C LEU A 266 10.78 -26.75 34.29
N GLY A 267 10.04 -25.93 35.02
CA GLY A 267 8.58 -26.08 35.20
C GLY A 267 7.77 -25.52 34.03
N VAL A 268 6.46 -25.69 34.06
CA VAL A 268 5.53 -25.06 33.09
C VAL A 268 5.64 -23.53 33.19
N GLY A 269 5.76 -22.87 32.04
CA GLY A 269 6.03 -21.42 31.93
C GLY A 269 7.49 -21.02 32.17
N GLU A 270 8.40 -21.97 32.43
CA GLU A 270 9.84 -21.70 32.49
C GLU A 270 10.50 -21.96 31.13
N ARG A 271 11.61 -21.25 30.89
CA ARG A 271 12.38 -21.29 29.63
C ARG A 271 13.88 -21.31 29.90
N ASP A 272 14.65 -21.83 28.95
CA ASP A 272 16.11 -21.77 28.92
C ASP A 272 16.61 -21.44 27.51
N LYS A 273 17.90 -21.12 27.36
CA LYS A 273 18.56 -20.93 26.07
C LYS A 273 19.65 -21.98 25.87
N ILE A 274 19.54 -22.79 24.81
CA ILE A 274 20.56 -23.76 24.42
C ILE A 274 21.03 -23.43 23.00
N GLY A 275 22.28 -22.98 22.88
CA GLY A 275 22.82 -22.47 21.61
C GLY A 275 22.16 -21.16 21.19
N ASP A 276 21.60 -21.13 19.98
CA ASP A 276 20.84 -20.02 19.42
C ASP A 276 19.35 -20.08 19.79
N LEU A 277 18.81 -21.27 20.07
CA LEU A 277 17.40 -21.50 20.40
C LEU A 277 17.07 -21.23 21.87
N TYR A 278 15.96 -20.54 22.10
CA TYR A 278 15.21 -20.60 23.34
C TYR A 278 14.24 -21.77 23.31
N ILE A 279 14.04 -22.39 24.47
CA ILE A 279 13.06 -23.46 24.67
C ILE A 279 12.19 -23.12 25.88
N ALA A 280 10.88 -23.19 25.72
CA ALA A 280 9.89 -22.92 26.76
C ALA A 280 8.99 -24.14 26.98
N VAL A 281 8.67 -24.43 28.24
CA VAL A 281 7.79 -25.56 28.60
C VAL A 281 6.36 -25.06 28.70
N ALA A 282 5.55 -25.38 27.69
CA ALA A 282 4.13 -25.01 27.66
C ALA A 282 3.26 -25.96 28.51
N GLU A 283 3.58 -27.26 28.57
CA GLU A 283 2.81 -28.22 29.37
C GLU A 283 3.63 -29.45 29.82
N ILE A 284 3.25 -30.07 30.94
CA ILE A 284 3.77 -31.37 31.38
C ILE A 284 2.61 -32.33 31.71
N LEU A 285 2.63 -33.50 31.07
CA LEU A 285 1.62 -34.55 31.10
C LEU A 285 2.14 -35.80 31.82
N LEU A 286 1.99 -35.83 33.15
CA LEU A 286 2.35 -37.00 33.98
C LEU A 286 1.36 -38.17 33.83
N ASN A 287 1.87 -39.41 33.83
CA ASN A 287 1.15 -40.65 33.52
C ASN A 287 1.38 -41.77 34.55
N GLU A 288 0.74 -41.63 35.70
CA GLU A 288 0.83 -42.47 36.92
C GLU A 288 0.36 -43.96 36.81
N ALA A 289 0.45 -44.59 35.63
CA ALA A 289 -0.16 -45.86 35.28
C ALA A 289 0.57 -47.12 35.82
N GLN A 290 0.64 -47.26 37.16
CA GLN A 290 1.34 -48.32 37.90
C GLN A 290 2.87 -48.25 37.89
N GLU A 291 3.39 -47.17 38.45
CA GLU A 291 4.76 -47.01 38.98
C GLU A 291 5.21 -48.27 39.78
N GLY A 292 5.90 -49.17 39.05
CA GLY A 292 6.10 -50.58 39.42
C GLY A 292 7.55 -50.93 39.75
N SER A 293 8.39 -49.94 40.04
CA SER A 293 9.82 -50.08 40.31
C SER A 293 10.62 -50.73 39.17
N ARG A 294 10.51 -50.17 37.94
CA ARG A 294 11.55 -50.15 36.89
C ARG A 294 10.99 -49.62 35.58
N ASP A 295 11.47 -48.45 35.17
CA ASP A 295 11.56 -48.10 33.76
C ASP A 295 12.65 -48.93 33.12
N THR A 296 12.20 -49.98 32.44
CA THR A 296 12.97 -50.59 31.38
C THR A 296 12.32 -50.18 30.08
N ALA A 297 12.65 -48.97 29.63
CA ALA A 297 12.26 -48.40 28.36
C ALA A 297 12.26 -49.47 27.27
N THR A 298 11.09 -49.82 26.78
CA THR A 298 10.97 -50.68 25.61
C THR A 298 11.29 -49.84 24.39
N THR A 299 12.47 -50.07 23.82
CA THR A 299 13.03 -49.37 22.65
C THR A 299 12.23 -49.61 21.37
N SER A 300 11.00 -49.13 21.32
CA SER A 300 10.20 -48.91 20.12
C SER A 300 10.09 -47.41 19.92
N SER A 301 10.67 -46.89 18.84
CA SER A 301 10.50 -45.51 18.42
C SER A 301 9.00 -45.19 18.32
N PHE A 302 8.52 -44.38 19.27
CA PHE A 302 7.17 -43.86 19.24
C PHE A 302 7.19 -42.48 18.57
N ASP A 303 6.34 -42.29 17.58
CA ASP A 303 6.20 -41.00 16.90
C ASP A 303 5.13 -40.18 17.62
N THR A 304 5.55 -39.10 18.28
CA THR A 304 4.64 -38.18 18.98
C THR A 304 3.95 -37.19 18.04
N SER A 305 4.25 -37.19 16.73
CA SER A 305 3.56 -36.34 15.73
C SER A 305 2.04 -36.45 15.82
N GLN A 306 1.51 -37.63 16.17
CA GLN A 306 0.09 -37.86 16.37
C GLN A 306 -0.53 -36.97 17.48
N PHE A 307 0.24 -36.62 18.52
CA PHE A 307 -0.23 -35.76 19.61
C PHE A 307 -0.48 -34.32 19.17
N GLN A 308 0.19 -33.84 18.12
CA GLN A 308 -0.05 -32.51 17.54
C GLN A 308 -1.48 -32.31 17.01
N SER A 309 -2.21 -33.41 16.77
CA SER A 309 -3.61 -33.40 16.31
C SER A 309 -4.64 -33.68 17.42
N MET A 310 -4.19 -33.76 18.68
CA MET A 310 -4.99 -34.22 19.82
C MET A 310 -5.04 -33.15 20.91
N SER A 311 -6.23 -32.88 21.45
CA SER A 311 -6.33 -32.07 22.67
C SER A 311 -5.66 -32.78 23.85
N GLU A 312 -5.19 -32.01 24.83
CA GLU A 312 -4.66 -32.47 26.12
C GLU A 312 -5.46 -33.66 26.69
N SER A 313 -6.79 -33.52 26.75
CA SER A 313 -7.70 -34.55 27.26
C SER A 313 -7.65 -35.87 26.49
N GLN A 314 -7.41 -35.81 25.18
CA GLN A 314 -7.23 -36.98 24.31
C GLN A 314 -5.83 -37.58 24.48
N ILE A 315 -4.78 -36.77 24.65
CA ILE A 315 -3.41 -37.24 24.94
C ILE A 315 -3.38 -37.96 26.30
N ARG A 316 -3.90 -37.34 27.37
CA ARG A 316 -4.02 -38.00 28.69
C ARG A 316 -4.84 -39.29 28.63
N ALA A 317 -5.96 -39.29 27.87
CA ALA A 317 -6.77 -40.49 27.69
C ALA A 317 -6.03 -41.59 26.90
N TYR A 318 -5.16 -41.23 25.97
CA TYR A 318 -4.34 -42.16 25.18
C TYR A 318 -3.21 -42.76 26.03
N LEU A 319 -2.45 -41.93 26.74
CA LEU A 319 -1.40 -42.34 27.68
C LEU A 319 -1.94 -43.33 28.72
N ALA A 320 -3.11 -43.04 29.32
CA ALA A 320 -3.76 -43.91 30.30
C ALA A 320 -4.31 -45.24 29.73
N GLN A 321 -4.65 -45.29 28.43
CA GLN A 321 -5.18 -46.49 27.77
C GLN A 321 -4.10 -47.35 27.09
N SER A 322 -2.96 -46.75 26.76
CA SER A 322 -1.85 -47.42 26.11
C SER A 322 -1.36 -48.63 26.92
N THR A 323 -0.92 -49.67 26.22
CA THR A 323 -0.19 -50.79 26.83
C THR A 323 1.32 -50.72 26.56
N THR A 324 1.75 -49.78 25.72
CA THR A 324 3.15 -49.59 25.30
C THR A 324 3.77 -48.32 25.88
N LEU A 325 2.96 -47.33 26.27
CA LEU A 325 3.38 -46.07 26.90
C LEU A 325 2.87 -45.98 28.35
N ARG A 326 2.98 -47.05 29.12
CA ARG A 326 2.49 -47.07 30.51
C ARG A 326 3.57 -46.57 31.45
N GLY A 327 3.33 -45.42 32.08
CA GLY A 327 4.34 -44.77 32.92
C GLY A 327 5.27 -43.85 32.15
N GLU A 328 5.05 -43.65 30.84
CA GLU A 328 5.84 -42.69 30.06
C GLU A 328 5.13 -41.32 30.09
N ASP A 329 5.89 -40.27 30.40
CA ASP A 329 5.45 -38.88 30.52
C ASP A 329 5.77 -38.07 29.25
N VAL A 330 5.01 -36.98 29.05
CA VAL A 330 5.13 -36.11 27.87
C VAL A 330 5.25 -34.64 28.29
N ALA A 331 6.10 -33.86 27.62
CA ALA A 331 6.14 -32.41 27.74
C ALA A 331 5.76 -31.73 26.41
N LYS A 332 4.93 -30.67 26.44
CA LYS A 332 4.71 -29.74 25.32
C LYS A 332 5.79 -28.66 25.43
N VAL A 333 6.58 -28.48 24.37
CA VAL A 333 7.73 -27.57 24.32
C VAL A 333 7.61 -26.67 23.09
N GLN A 334 7.77 -25.38 23.30
CA GLN A 334 7.89 -24.36 22.26
C GLN A 334 9.33 -23.92 22.10
N MET A 335 9.71 -23.55 20.88
CA MET A 335 11.08 -23.21 20.53
C MET A 335 11.08 -22.06 19.53
N GLY A 336 12.02 -21.13 19.75
CA GLY A 336 12.24 -20.00 18.85
C GLY A 336 13.55 -19.27 19.10
N LYS A 337 13.90 -18.36 18.20
CA LYS A 337 15.17 -17.62 18.16
C LYS A 337 15.03 -16.17 18.60
N ILE A 338 13.81 -15.62 18.65
CA ILE A 338 13.52 -14.28 19.12
C ILE A 338 12.76 -14.34 20.44
N LEU A 339 13.38 -13.83 21.51
CA LEU A 339 12.74 -13.60 22.81
C LEU A 339 12.62 -12.09 23.05
N LEU A 340 11.43 -11.53 22.91
CA LEU A 340 11.12 -10.16 23.33
C LEU A 340 10.78 -10.15 24.82
N GLU A 341 11.29 -9.17 25.58
CA GLU A 341 10.86 -8.95 26.97
C GLU A 341 10.46 -7.49 27.17
N PHE A 342 9.21 -7.26 27.59
CA PHE A 342 8.67 -5.93 27.86
C PHE A 342 8.39 -5.75 29.35
N LYS A 343 8.72 -4.59 29.89
CA LYS A 343 8.41 -4.23 31.28
C LYS A 343 7.99 -2.78 31.36
N ASP A 344 6.81 -2.51 31.92
CA ASP A 344 6.33 -1.13 32.03
C ASP A 344 5.41 -0.91 33.25
N THR A 345 5.22 0.34 33.65
CA THR A 345 4.32 0.73 34.73
C THR A 345 2.92 1.03 34.17
N TYR A 346 2.09 -0.02 34.03
CA TYR A 346 0.81 -0.01 33.26
C TYR A 346 -0.26 1.05 33.63
N THR A 347 0.04 1.91 34.60
CA THR A 347 -0.85 2.95 35.13
C THR A 347 -0.39 4.40 34.87
N ASP A 348 0.82 4.62 34.34
CA ASP A 348 1.36 5.99 34.18
C ASP A 348 1.22 6.57 32.76
N ASN A 349 1.04 5.72 31.75
CA ASN A 349 0.92 6.08 30.33
C ASN A 349 2.17 6.81 29.81
N ILE A 350 3.35 6.34 30.20
CA ILE A 350 4.67 6.84 29.80
C ILE A 350 5.45 5.70 29.14
N PHE A 351 6.30 6.02 28.15
CA PHE A 351 7.22 5.04 27.57
C PHE A 351 8.42 4.76 28.48
N SER A 352 8.80 3.49 28.58
CA SER A 352 9.92 2.99 29.38
C SER A 352 11.00 2.37 28.49
N ASN A 353 12.25 2.83 28.59
CA ASN A 353 13.43 2.18 27.98
C ASN A 353 13.81 0.93 28.81
N THR A 354 13.03 -0.11 28.61
CA THR A 354 13.04 -1.37 29.37
C THR A 354 12.80 -2.59 28.48
N ALA A 355 12.57 -2.35 27.19
CA ALA A 355 12.43 -3.39 26.18
C ALA A 355 13.74 -4.17 26.04
N LYS A 356 13.59 -5.43 25.66
CA LYS A 356 14.69 -6.35 25.44
C LYS A 356 14.40 -7.26 24.28
N ILE A 357 15.46 -7.70 23.63
CA ILE A 357 15.43 -8.78 22.66
C ILE A 357 16.60 -9.71 22.92
N ASN A 358 16.34 -11.02 22.94
CA ASN A 358 17.32 -12.06 23.20
C ASN A 358 18.15 -11.88 24.49
N GLY A 359 17.57 -11.17 25.48
CA GLY A 359 18.17 -10.84 26.77
C GLY A 359 19.04 -9.58 26.78
N ASN A 360 19.36 -9.00 25.61
CA ASN A 360 19.99 -7.70 25.48
C ASN A 360 18.96 -6.61 25.81
N THR A 361 19.40 -5.47 26.36
CA THR A 361 18.53 -4.31 26.60
C THR A 361 18.67 -3.38 25.42
N LEU A 362 17.55 -2.98 24.85
CA LEU A 362 17.50 -2.05 23.73
C LEU A 362 17.55 -0.64 24.29
N ASP A 363 18.62 0.09 24.01
CA ASP A 363 18.80 1.47 24.51
C ASP A 363 18.08 2.50 23.61
N ASP A 364 17.92 2.17 22.32
CA ASP A 364 17.18 2.90 21.29
C ASP A 364 15.64 2.78 21.42
N ALA A 365 15.17 1.65 21.95
CA ALA A 365 13.75 1.33 22.01
C ALA A 365 13.07 1.72 23.33
N SER A 366 11.76 1.92 23.27
CA SER A 366 10.93 2.10 24.48
C SER A 366 9.54 1.50 24.34
N VAL A 367 8.98 1.01 25.44
CA VAL A 367 7.69 0.33 25.49
C VAL A 367 6.74 0.98 26.49
N LYS A 368 5.46 1.05 26.13
CA LYS A 368 4.35 1.55 26.96
C LYS A 368 3.24 0.51 26.93
N MET A 369 2.85 -0.01 28.09
CA MET A 369 1.75 -0.97 28.21
C MET A 369 0.59 -0.30 28.95
N ILE A 370 -0.63 -0.41 28.43
CA ILE A 370 -1.82 0.18 29.05
C ILE A 370 -2.69 -0.96 29.56
N GLY A 371 -3.08 -0.90 30.83
CA GLY A 371 -3.94 -1.92 31.42
C GLY A 371 -4.61 -1.51 32.72
N ASN A 372 -5.40 -2.43 33.28
CA ASN A 372 -6.12 -2.23 34.53
C ASN A 372 -6.06 -3.45 35.45
N LYS A 373 -6.16 -3.20 36.76
CA LYS A 373 -6.19 -4.23 37.80
C LYS A 373 -7.39 -4.05 38.71
N GLU A 374 -8.38 -4.92 38.56
CA GLU A 374 -9.59 -4.95 39.40
C GLU A 374 -9.52 -6.12 40.40
N GLY A 375 -8.86 -5.87 41.53
CA GLY A 375 -8.72 -6.85 42.61
C GLY A 375 -7.74 -7.98 42.27
N ASN A 376 -8.28 -9.12 41.85
CA ASN A 376 -7.51 -10.30 41.43
C ASN A 376 -7.53 -10.53 39.91
N GLU A 377 -8.23 -9.69 39.15
CA GLU A 377 -8.27 -9.73 37.69
C GLU A 377 -7.35 -8.63 37.13
N PHE A 378 -6.59 -8.95 36.08
CA PHE A 378 -5.85 -8.01 35.24
C PHE A 378 -6.48 -7.95 33.84
N ARG A 379 -6.38 -6.79 33.21
CA ARG A 379 -6.83 -6.52 31.85
C ARG A 379 -5.73 -5.74 31.14
N LEU A 380 -5.18 -6.28 30.06
CA LEU A 380 -4.23 -5.60 29.18
C LEU A 380 -5.00 -4.98 28.02
N ASP A 381 -4.98 -3.65 27.90
CA ASP A 381 -5.70 -2.92 26.87
C ASP A 381 -4.84 -2.76 25.60
N LYS A 382 -3.58 -2.30 25.75
CA LYS A 382 -2.66 -2.02 24.61
C LYS A 382 -1.20 -2.28 24.96
N ILE A 383 -0.39 -2.58 23.94
CA ILE A 383 1.08 -2.46 23.96
C ILE A 383 1.49 -1.51 22.84
N LEU A 384 2.35 -0.55 23.14
CA LEU A 384 2.94 0.36 22.16
C LEU A 384 4.46 0.34 22.30
N TYR A 385 5.16 0.41 21.18
CA TYR A 385 6.61 0.32 21.07
C TYR A 385 7.13 1.42 20.15
N HIS A 386 8.13 2.18 20.61
CA HIS A 386 8.88 3.12 19.78
C HIS A 386 10.26 2.57 19.50
N LEU A 387 10.65 2.57 18.23
CA LEU A 387 12.05 2.47 17.82
C LEU A 387 12.59 3.85 17.50
N LYS A 388 13.69 4.25 18.14
CA LYS A 388 14.44 5.43 17.71
C LYS A 388 15.49 5.08 16.68
N ILE A 389 15.87 6.09 15.91
CA ILE A 389 16.98 6.01 14.98
C ILE A 389 18.28 6.12 15.79
N ASP A 390 18.98 5.00 15.93
CA ASP A 390 20.36 4.96 16.41
C ASP A 390 21.27 4.38 15.30
N PRO A 391 22.00 5.23 14.54
CA PRO A 391 22.75 4.79 13.37
C PRO A 391 23.99 3.94 13.70
N ALA A 392 24.22 2.87 12.93
CA ALA A 392 25.39 1.97 13.07
C ALA A 392 26.74 2.70 12.87
N GLU A 393 26.76 3.69 11.97
CA GLU A 393 27.90 4.56 11.72
C GLU A 393 27.43 6.02 11.56
N GLY A 394 28.31 6.99 11.83
CA GLY A 394 28.01 8.42 11.65
C GLY A 394 27.25 9.07 12.80
N ASN A 395 26.45 10.10 12.48
CA ASN A 395 25.52 10.75 13.41
C ASN A 395 24.06 10.57 13.01
N ASP A 396 23.78 10.26 11.75
CA ASP A 396 22.44 10.17 11.16
C ASP A 396 22.43 8.94 10.22
N LEU A 397 21.26 8.33 10.05
CA LEU A 397 21.06 7.15 9.21
C LEU A 397 20.90 7.57 7.75
N TYR A 398 21.60 6.93 6.83
CA TYR A 398 21.44 7.09 5.39
C TYR A 398 21.28 5.72 4.74
N ALA A 399 20.15 5.48 4.10
CA ALA A 399 19.94 4.34 3.19
C ALA A 399 19.77 4.89 1.77
N LYS A 400 20.50 4.37 0.78
CA LYS A 400 20.35 4.78 -0.63
C LYS A 400 19.33 3.90 -1.36
N GLU A 401 19.05 4.23 -2.62
CA GLU A 401 18.26 3.38 -3.53
C GLU A 401 18.72 1.90 -3.47
N GLY A 402 17.77 1.00 -3.24
CA GLY A 402 17.98 -0.44 -3.08
C GLY A 402 18.45 -0.93 -1.70
N GLU A 403 18.72 -0.03 -0.74
CA GLU A 403 19.11 -0.38 0.64
C GLU A 403 17.93 -0.34 1.63
N GLY A 404 18.04 -1.15 2.69
CA GLY A 404 17.02 -1.27 3.75
C GLY A 404 17.47 -0.63 5.05
N VAL A 405 16.62 0.18 5.67
CA VAL A 405 16.90 0.97 6.89
C VAL A 405 17.51 0.12 8.00
N ARG A 406 17.10 -1.15 8.14
CA ARG A 406 17.63 -2.10 9.13
C ARG A 406 19.15 -2.23 9.13
N GLU A 407 19.80 -2.28 7.97
CA GLU A 407 21.25 -2.54 7.92
C GLU A 407 22.09 -1.35 8.39
N HIS A 408 21.46 -0.18 8.54
CA HIS A 408 22.09 1.07 8.97
C HIS A 408 21.83 1.41 10.46
N LEU A 409 21.16 0.55 11.23
CA LEU A 409 20.91 0.71 12.68
C LEU A 409 22.00 0.05 13.55
N GLU A 410 22.34 0.62 14.71
CA GLU A 410 23.32 0.04 15.66
C GLU A 410 22.79 -1.27 16.28
N GLU A 411 21.47 -1.36 16.52
CA GLU A 411 20.78 -2.58 16.99
C GLU A 411 19.69 -3.00 15.97
N PRO A 412 20.03 -3.64 14.82
CA PRO A 412 19.08 -4.03 13.77
C PRO A 412 17.95 -4.96 14.23
N GLU A 413 18.15 -5.64 15.36
CA GLU A 413 17.14 -6.46 16.00
C GLU A 413 16.01 -5.65 16.69
N SER A 414 16.20 -4.36 16.94
CA SER A 414 15.20 -3.45 17.51
C SER A 414 13.97 -3.23 16.61
N MET A 415 14.02 -3.68 15.35
CA MET A 415 12.87 -3.79 14.44
C MET A 415 11.88 -4.94 14.82
N LEU A 416 12.05 -5.56 16.01
CA LEU A 416 11.23 -6.62 16.63
C LEU A 416 11.17 -8.00 15.94
N SER A 417 11.28 -8.02 14.62
CA SER A 417 11.34 -9.22 13.76
C SER A 417 12.42 -9.02 12.71
N THR A 418 12.92 -10.09 12.11
CA THR A 418 13.83 -10.07 10.93
C THR A 418 13.10 -10.23 9.60
N MET A 419 11.77 -10.35 9.62
CA MET A 419 10.94 -10.71 8.46
C MET A 419 10.48 -9.50 7.62
N TRP A 420 10.93 -8.29 7.93
CA TRP A 420 10.45 -7.06 7.28
C TRP A 420 11.50 -5.95 7.26
N ASP A 421 11.35 -4.94 6.43
CA ASP A 421 12.21 -3.75 6.42
C ASP A 421 11.51 -2.55 5.78
N ILE A 422 12.10 -1.37 5.91
CA ILE A 422 11.75 -0.15 5.15
C ILE A 422 12.86 0.02 4.10
N VAL A 423 12.52 -0.08 2.82
CA VAL A 423 13.48 -0.07 1.70
C VAL A 423 13.21 1.13 0.81
N PHE A 424 14.26 1.85 0.45
CA PHE A 424 14.20 2.83 -0.63
C PHE A 424 14.20 2.06 -1.95
N GLU A 425 13.13 2.12 -2.74
CA GLU A 425 13.08 1.39 -4.02
C GLU A 425 14.08 1.96 -5.05
N GLU A 426 14.46 1.15 -6.04
CA GLU A 426 15.22 1.65 -7.18
C GLU A 426 14.29 2.45 -8.11
N SER A 427 14.63 3.72 -8.31
CA SER A 427 13.89 4.69 -9.11
C SER A 427 13.83 4.31 -10.60
N GLU A 428 12.70 4.58 -11.29
CA GLU A 428 12.67 4.48 -12.76
C GLU A 428 13.59 5.55 -13.40
N GLU A 429 14.19 5.24 -14.57
CA GLU A 429 15.00 6.20 -15.32
C GLU A 429 14.17 7.45 -15.70
N ARG A 430 14.52 8.61 -15.14
CA ARG A 430 13.83 9.89 -15.37
C ARG A 430 14.34 10.57 -16.63
N GLU A 431 13.41 11.09 -17.45
CA GLU A 431 13.74 11.98 -18.57
C GLU A 431 14.06 13.38 -18.03
N THR A 432 15.28 13.87 -18.32
CA THR A 432 15.75 15.20 -17.94
C THR A 432 16.28 15.96 -19.15
N SER A 433 16.28 17.29 -19.06
CA SER A 433 16.85 18.18 -20.07
C SER A 433 17.89 19.11 -19.46
N GLU A 434 19.01 19.31 -20.16
CA GLU A 434 20.14 20.06 -19.62
C GLU A 434 20.09 21.55 -19.99
N VAL A 435 20.41 22.41 -19.01
CA VAL A 435 20.70 23.84 -19.20
C VAL A 435 22.15 24.12 -18.78
N HIS A 436 22.94 24.68 -19.68
CA HIS A 436 24.37 24.93 -19.49
C HIS A 436 24.66 26.44 -19.49
N PHE A 437 25.31 26.91 -18.44
CA PHE A 437 25.98 28.22 -18.37
C PHE A 437 27.50 28.00 -18.39
N GLU A 438 28.02 27.68 -19.58
CA GLU A 438 29.39 27.21 -19.78
C GLU A 438 30.36 28.35 -20.14
N PRO A 439 31.57 28.39 -19.55
CA PRO A 439 32.61 29.36 -19.92
C PRO A 439 33.30 28.91 -21.22
N SER A 440 33.01 29.59 -22.33
CA SER A 440 33.77 29.42 -23.59
C SER A 440 35.25 29.81 -23.46
N ASN A 441 35.55 30.66 -22.49
CA ASN A 441 36.88 30.94 -21.92
C ASN A 441 36.71 31.88 -20.70
N ASP A 442 37.81 32.21 -20.04
CA ASP A 442 37.89 33.18 -18.93
C ASP A 442 37.16 34.53 -19.12
N GLU A 443 36.84 34.93 -20.35
CA GLU A 443 36.27 36.23 -20.70
C GLU A 443 34.83 36.15 -21.27
N LEU A 444 34.31 34.96 -21.57
CA LEU A 444 33.04 34.75 -22.32
C LEU A 444 32.25 33.53 -21.82
N TYR A 445 30.96 33.73 -21.53
CA TYR A 445 29.98 32.67 -21.24
C TYR A 445 28.99 32.44 -22.39
N THR A 446 28.63 31.17 -22.58
CA THR A 446 27.58 30.71 -23.49
C THR A 446 26.42 30.14 -22.67
N LEU A 447 25.19 30.38 -23.13
CA LEU A 447 23.99 29.71 -22.64
C LEU A 447 23.53 28.70 -23.68
N LYS A 448 23.33 27.45 -23.26
CA LYS A 448 22.78 26.36 -24.06
C LYS A 448 21.65 25.67 -23.31
N PHE A 449 20.52 25.43 -23.98
CA PHE A 449 19.32 24.80 -23.41
C PHE A 449 18.47 24.14 -24.50
N LEU A 450 17.60 23.21 -24.13
CA LEU A 450 16.51 22.75 -25.01
C LEU A 450 15.28 23.63 -24.76
N ASN A 451 14.62 24.09 -25.82
CA ASN A 451 13.31 24.76 -25.71
C ASN A 451 12.17 23.73 -25.63
N THR A 452 10.93 24.19 -25.42
CA THR A 452 9.73 23.34 -25.31
C THR A 452 9.33 22.60 -26.60
N ASP A 453 9.94 22.91 -27.76
CA ASP A 453 9.83 22.11 -29.00
C ASP A 453 10.92 21.01 -29.09
N GLY A 454 11.85 20.93 -28.14
CA GLY A 454 13.00 20.01 -28.13
C GLY A 454 14.19 20.45 -29.00
N ASP A 455 14.20 21.69 -29.52
CA ASP A 455 15.32 22.25 -30.28
C ASP A 455 16.40 22.80 -29.32
N THR A 456 17.66 22.42 -29.55
CA THR A 456 18.81 22.92 -28.76
C THR A 456 19.20 24.33 -29.18
N CYS A 457 18.88 25.33 -28.35
CA CYS A 457 19.32 26.70 -28.48
C CYS A 457 20.73 26.90 -27.88
N GLU A 458 21.65 27.53 -28.61
CA GLU A 458 22.99 27.91 -28.14
C GLU A 458 23.27 29.38 -28.50
N VAL A 459 23.69 30.19 -27.51
CA VAL A 459 23.94 31.63 -27.71
C VAL A 459 25.04 32.17 -26.79
N PRO A 460 25.98 33.01 -27.28
CA PRO A 460 26.86 33.79 -26.41
C PRO A 460 26.04 34.67 -25.48
N LEU A 461 26.12 34.43 -24.17
CA LEU A 461 25.32 35.13 -23.18
C LEU A 461 25.99 36.44 -22.76
N LEU A 462 27.29 36.39 -22.46
CA LEU A 462 28.00 37.49 -21.79
C LEU A 462 29.52 37.46 -22.04
N ASP A 463 30.05 38.58 -22.55
CA ASP A 463 31.46 38.90 -22.75
C ASP A 463 31.98 39.99 -21.78
N ASN A 464 33.25 39.84 -21.35
CA ASN A 464 34.00 40.82 -20.56
C ASN A 464 35.38 41.15 -21.17
N SER A 465 35.72 40.63 -22.36
CA SER A 465 37.01 40.86 -23.03
C SER A 465 37.31 42.34 -23.25
N ASN A 466 36.26 43.13 -23.45
CA ASN A 466 36.31 44.57 -23.64
C ASN A 466 36.64 45.33 -22.32
N ASP A 467 37.93 45.48 -21.99
CA ASP A 467 38.48 46.26 -20.84
C ASP A 467 38.26 47.80 -20.94
N SER A 468 37.04 48.20 -21.31
CA SER A 468 36.52 49.56 -21.33
C SER A 468 36.24 50.12 -19.94
N GLY A 469 36.04 49.24 -18.94
CA GLY A 469 35.58 49.59 -17.60
C GLY A 469 34.13 50.07 -17.54
N LEU A 470 33.29 49.73 -18.54
CA LEU A 470 31.92 50.25 -18.69
C LEU A 470 30.81 49.20 -18.53
N GLY A 471 31.08 47.93 -18.82
CA GLY A 471 30.05 46.91 -19.05
C GLY A 471 30.60 45.50 -18.92
N PHE A 472 29.75 44.56 -18.52
CA PHE A 472 29.66 43.33 -19.31
C PHE A 472 28.97 43.67 -20.64
N THR A 473 29.32 42.97 -21.70
CA THR A 473 28.60 43.01 -22.98
C THR A 473 27.72 41.76 -23.01
N LEU A 474 26.39 41.90 -23.08
CA LEU A 474 25.56 40.73 -23.37
C LEU A 474 25.72 40.37 -24.85
N GLY A 475 25.94 39.09 -25.16
CA GLY A 475 26.42 38.63 -26.46
C GLY A 475 27.92 38.32 -26.47
N ASP A 476 28.57 38.55 -27.62
CA ASP A 476 30.01 38.41 -27.84
C ASP A 476 30.67 39.75 -28.24
N ASP A 477 31.94 39.72 -28.67
CA ASP A 477 32.72 40.91 -29.01
C ASP A 477 32.32 41.57 -30.35
N ASP A 478 31.68 40.80 -31.25
CA ASP A 478 31.17 41.28 -32.55
C ASP A 478 29.64 41.57 -32.50
N ASN A 479 28.86 40.82 -31.70
CA ASN A 479 27.40 40.75 -31.72
C ASN A 479 26.77 40.92 -30.33
N LYS A 480 25.82 41.84 -30.17
CA LYS A 480 25.11 42.06 -28.90
C LYS A 480 23.87 41.19 -28.75
N LEU A 481 23.52 40.83 -27.53
CA LEU A 481 22.29 40.13 -27.17
C LEU A 481 21.22 41.10 -26.61
N TYR A 482 19.97 40.93 -27.06
CA TYR A 482 18.82 41.72 -26.61
C TYR A 482 17.70 40.79 -26.12
N PHE A 483 17.24 41.00 -24.88
CA PHE A 483 16.10 40.30 -24.28
C PHE A 483 15.03 41.27 -23.74
N VAL A 484 15.41 42.54 -23.53
CA VAL A 484 14.50 43.64 -23.20
C VAL A 484 14.19 44.44 -24.45
N GLU A 485 12.92 44.79 -24.65
CA GLU A 485 12.47 45.61 -25.76
C GLU A 485 13.11 47.00 -25.80
N CYS A 486 12.96 47.65 -26.96
CA CYS A 486 13.41 49.02 -27.12
C CYS A 486 12.54 50.03 -26.34
N ALA A 487 13.09 51.19 -26.02
CA ALA A 487 12.30 52.26 -25.41
C ALA A 487 11.28 52.85 -26.41
N THR A 488 10.14 53.33 -25.91
CA THR A 488 9.04 53.87 -26.73
C THR A 488 9.49 54.89 -27.78
N GLY A 489 9.18 54.61 -29.05
CA GLY A 489 9.58 55.40 -30.21
C GLY A 489 11.03 55.22 -30.67
N THR A 490 11.70 54.13 -30.29
CA THR A 490 13.10 53.86 -30.63
C THR A 490 13.32 52.46 -31.21
N SER A 491 14.35 52.31 -32.05
CA SER A 491 14.78 51.04 -32.61
C SER A 491 16.25 50.79 -32.24
N CYS A 492 16.45 49.86 -31.33
CA CYS A 492 17.69 49.67 -30.57
C CYS A 492 18.49 48.43 -31.00
N ILE A 493 17.85 47.42 -31.57
CA ILE A 493 18.50 46.17 -31.97
C ILE A 493 19.32 46.43 -33.22
N GLU A 494 20.65 46.29 -33.10
CA GLU A 494 21.60 46.51 -34.18
C GLU A 494 21.64 45.30 -35.12
N ARG A 495 22.17 45.45 -36.35
CA ARG A 495 22.47 44.28 -37.20
C ARG A 495 23.66 43.54 -36.60
N GLU A 496 23.78 42.26 -36.89
CA GLU A 496 24.87 41.42 -36.35
C GLU A 496 24.72 41.43 -34.81
N SER A 497 23.60 40.86 -34.35
CA SER A 497 23.14 40.87 -32.95
C SER A 497 22.10 39.75 -32.74
N TYR A 498 22.09 39.20 -31.54
CA TYR A 498 21.18 38.16 -31.07
C TYR A 498 19.95 38.77 -30.38
N LEU A 499 18.82 38.07 -30.47
CA LEU A 499 17.63 38.39 -29.69
C LEU A 499 16.88 37.12 -29.26
N PHE A 500 16.38 37.13 -28.03
CA PHE A 500 15.38 36.15 -27.57
C PHE A 500 13.99 36.57 -28.02
N LEU A 501 13.18 35.59 -28.41
CA LEU A 501 11.75 35.70 -28.61
C LEU A 501 11.11 34.58 -27.79
N THR A 502 10.15 34.92 -26.93
CA THR A 502 9.36 33.94 -26.18
C THR A 502 7.90 34.25 -26.34
N ASP A 503 7.09 33.24 -26.63
CA ASP A 503 5.71 33.46 -27.07
C ASP A 503 4.71 33.56 -25.91
N ASP A 504 5.05 33.07 -24.71
CA ASP A 504 4.41 33.37 -23.43
C ASP A 504 5.47 33.57 -22.32
N ARG A 505 5.06 33.77 -21.05
CA ARG A 505 5.96 33.96 -19.90
C ARG A 505 5.84 32.88 -18.80
N ASP A 506 5.00 31.87 -19.02
CA ASP A 506 4.83 30.68 -18.17
C ASP A 506 5.58 29.47 -18.76
N HIS A 507 5.53 28.32 -18.07
CA HIS A 507 6.16 27.06 -18.48
C HIS A 507 5.68 26.52 -19.84
N THR A 508 4.56 27.02 -20.39
CA THR A 508 4.04 26.61 -21.71
C THR A 508 4.68 27.37 -22.87
N GLY A 509 5.42 28.45 -22.59
CA GLY A 509 6.02 29.32 -23.59
C GLY A 509 7.10 28.63 -24.44
N LEU A 510 7.20 29.03 -25.70
CA LEU A 510 8.24 28.61 -26.64
C LEU A 510 9.28 29.72 -26.81
N THR A 511 10.50 29.46 -26.32
CA THR A 511 11.66 30.32 -26.60
C THR A 511 12.32 29.98 -27.93
N THR A 512 12.71 30.99 -28.69
CA THR A 512 13.61 30.87 -29.84
C THR A 512 14.66 31.99 -29.80
N VAL A 513 15.89 31.66 -30.17
CA VAL A 513 16.99 32.64 -30.31
C VAL A 513 17.24 32.94 -31.79
N LEU A 514 17.24 34.21 -32.16
CA LEU A 514 17.54 34.68 -33.52
C LEU A 514 18.81 35.52 -33.57
N GLU A 515 19.56 35.42 -34.67
CA GLU A 515 20.58 36.38 -35.08
C GLU A 515 20.06 37.26 -36.24
N TYR A 516 20.03 38.58 -36.05
CA TYR A 516 19.63 39.53 -37.09
C TYR A 516 20.76 39.79 -38.09
N LYS A 517 20.76 39.04 -39.20
CA LYS A 517 21.81 39.09 -40.24
C LYS A 517 21.80 40.37 -41.07
N SER A 518 20.68 40.69 -41.72
CA SER A 518 20.65 41.76 -42.73
C SER A 518 19.24 42.26 -43.08
N TYR A 519 19.15 43.41 -43.74
CA TYR A 519 17.91 43.89 -44.35
C TYR A 519 18.16 44.46 -45.75
N SER A 520 17.10 44.50 -46.57
CA SER A 520 17.13 45.04 -47.92
C SER A 520 15.90 45.92 -48.19
N ASP A 521 16.14 47.23 -48.36
CA ASP A 521 15.10 48.20 -48.75
C ASP A 521 14.63 48.02 -50.21
N THR A 522 15.38 47.27 -51.02
CA THR A 522 15.02 46.98 -52.43
C THR A 522 14.07 45.79 -52.55
N SER A 523 14.32 44.70 -51.82
CA SER A 523 13.43 43.51 -51.80
C SER A 523 12.38 43.56 -50.69
N LYS A 524 12.46 44.53 -49.77
CA LYS A 524 11.59 44.69 -48.60
C LYS A 524 11.57 43.43 -47.71
N LYS A 525 12.79 42.94 -47.43
CA LYS A 525 13.04 41.77 -46.59
C LYS A 525 14.04 42.04 -45.48
N VAL A 526 13.88 41.31 -44.38
CA VAL A 526 14.83 41.14 -43.27
C VAL A 526 15.28 39.68 -43.26
N THR A 527 16.54 39.40 -42.93
CA THR A 527 17.12 38.06 -42.87
C THR A 527 17.51 37.75 -41.43
N PHE A 528 17.01 36.63 -40.92
CA PHE A 528 17.33 36.10 -39.59
C PHE A 528 17.96 34.71 -39.71
N LYS A 529 18.80 34.35 -38.75
CA LYS A 529 19.21 32.96 -38.51
C LYS A 529 18.59 32.53 -37.17
N ASN A 530 17.81 31.46 -37.16
CA ASN A 530 17.41 30.77 -35.93
C ASN A 530 18.61 29.97 -35.43
N LEU A 531 19.02 30.18 -34.18
CA LEU A 531 20.17 29.50 -33.58
C LEU A 531 19.80 28.12 -33.01
N CYS A 532 18.55 27.89 -32.65
CA CYS A 532 18.07 26.60 -32.14
C CYS A 532 17.94 25.54 -33.25
N THR A 533 17.66 25.97 -34.49
CA THR A 533 17.50 25.06 -35.66
C THR A 533 18.62 25.20 -36.72
N ASP A 534 19.59 26.09 -36.52
CA ASP A 534 20.59 26.55 -37.51
C ASP A 534 20.00 27.12 -38.83
N GLN A 535 18.68 27.31 -38.93
CA GLN A 535 18.01 27.71 -40.18
C GLN A 535 18.08 29.22 -40.43
N THR A 536 18.46 29.61 -41.66
CA THR A 536 18.39 31.02 -42.12
C THR A 536 17.13 31.25 -42.96
N PHE A 537 16.33 32.26 -42.59
CA PHE A 537 15.07 32.61 -43.25
C PHE A 537 14.96 34.12 -43.53
N GLU A 538 13.95 34.51 -44.33
CA GLU A 538 13.76 35.90 -44.76
C GLU A 538 12.30 36.37 -44.60
N GLU A 539 12.07 37.33 -43.71
CA GLU A 539 10.75 37.93 -43.49
C GLU A 539 10.50 39.16 -44.34
N SER A 540 9.23 39.39 -44.66
CA SER A 540 8.80 40.50 -45.53
C SER A 540 8.25 41.66 -44.70
N TYR A 541 8.59 42.90 -45.05
CA TYR A 541 8.08 44.09 -44.37
C TYR A 541 7.43 45.08 -45.34
N THR A 542 6.62 45.98 -44.79
CA THR A 542 5.96 47.06 -45.54
C THR A 542 6.45 48.44 -45.07
N GLY A 543 6.19 49.48 -45.86
CA GLY A 543 6.57 50.86 -45.52
C GLY A 543 7.98 51.27 -45.98
N SER A 544 8.52 52.30 -45.31
CA SER A 544 9.84 52.89 -45.55
C SER A 544 10.59 52.99 -44.23
N LEU A 545 11.92 52.86 -44.26
CA LEU A 545 12.78 52.91 -43.07
C LEU A 545 12.42 54.09 -42.14
N GLY A 546 12.28 53.79 -40.85
CA GLY A 546 11.80 54.71 -39.82
C GLY A 546 10.28 54.68 -39.59
N ASN A 547 9.50 54.02 -40.46
CA ASN A 547 8.09 53.67 -40.28
C ASN A 547 7.78 52.35 -41.03
N ALA A 548 8.73 51.43 -41.07
CA ALA A 548 8.56 50.14 -41.72
C ALA A 548 8.24 49.07 -40.66
N SER A 549 7.40 48.10 -41.01
CA SER A 549 7.02 47.02 -40.09
C SER A 549 6.71 45.72 -40.84
N GLY A 550 6.93 44.60 -40.16
CA GLY A 550 6.55 43.26 -40.56
C GLY A 550 6.36 42.40 -39.31
N ASP A 551 6.18 41.11 -39.50
CA ASP A 551 6.01 40.13 -38.43
C ASP A 551 7.00 38.97 -38.69
N ILE A 552 7.51 38.34 -37.65
CA ILE A 552 8.40 37.16 -37.68
C ILE A 552 7.56 35.95 -37.32
N THR A 553 7.40 34.99 -38.23
CA THR A 553 6.54 33.81 -37.97
C THR A 553 7.39 32.61 -37.53
N LEU A 554 7.25 32.21 -36.26
CA LEU A 554 7.95 31.06 -35.63
C LEU A 554 6.96 30.25 -34.81
N GLY A 555 7.02 28.90 -34.85
CA GLY A 555 6.06 28.06 -34.10
C GLY A 555 4.58 28.22 -34.49
N GLY A 556 4.26 28.99 -35.54
CA GLY A 556 2.90 29.43 -35.87
C GLY A 556 2.46 30.72 -35.16
N GLN A 557 3.35 31.33 -34.38
CA GLN A 557 3.20 32.61 -33.68
C GLN A 557 3.85 33.74 -34.49
N ASP A 558 3.28 34.95 -34.40
CA ASP A 558 3.75 36.15 -35.13
C ASP A 558 4.31 37.20 -34.16
N PHE A 559 5.63 37.39 -34.14
CA PHE A 559 6.31 38.43 -33.36
C PHE A 559 6.48 39.69 -34.21
N ARG A 560 5.87 40.82 -33.84
CA ARG A 560 5.90 42.03 -34.67
C ARG A 560 7.25 42.74 -34.59
N PHE A 561 7.77 43.23 -35.71
CA PHE A 561 8.95 44.09 -35.74
C PHE A 561 8.73 45.42 -36.46
N SER A 562 9.46 46.44 -36.03
CA SER A 562 9.60 47.73 -36.71
C SER A 562 11.05 47.95 -37.18
N ILE A 563 11.24 48.69 -38.27
CA ILE A 563 12.56 49.04 -38.80
C ILE A 563 12.79 50.55 -38.73
N GLY A 564 13.80 50.95 -37.96
CA GLY A 564 14.26 52.32 -37.80
C GLY A 564 14.88 52.94 -39.05
N ALA A 565 15.13 54.25 -38.98
CA ALA A 565 15.69 55.02 -40.10
C ALA A 565 17.09 54.56 -40.55
N ASN A 566 17.84 53.89 -39.68
CA ASN A 566 19.18 53.35 -39.95
C ASN A 566 19.17 51.83 -40.26
N GLY A 567 18.01 51.16 -40.18
CA GLY A 567 17.92 49.71 -40.30
C GLY A 567 18.16 48.93 -39.00
N THR A 568 18.14 49.58 -37.84
CA THR A 568 17.99 48.90 -36.54
C THR A 568 16.54 48.45 -36.36
N LEU A 569 16.32 47.40 -35.57
CA LEU A 569 14.98 46.87 -35.28
C LEU A 569 14.48 47.32 -33.90
N ALA A 570 13.17 47.29 -33.74
CA ALA A 570 12.52 46.99 -32.47
C ALA A 570 11.61 45.78 -32.73
N VAL A 571 11.49 44.86 -31.77
CA VAL A 571 10.72 43.63 -31.91
C VAL A 571 9.87 43.44 -30.65
N ASP A 572 8.64 42.96 -30.83
CA ASP A 572 7.76 42.40 -29.80
C ASP A 572 8.45 41.13 -29.28
N GLN A 573 9.18 41.21 -28.17
CA GLN A 573 10.07 40.11 -27.75
C GLN A 573 9.35 39.03 -26.92
N ASN A 574 8.21 39.39 -26.32
CA ASN A 574 7.43 38.51 -25.43
C ASN A 574 5.96 38.38 -25.85
N LYS A 575 5.64 38.71 -27.11
CA LYS A 575 4.34 38.52 -27.76
C LYS A 575 3.13 39.21 -27.10
N ASP A 576 3.34 40.22 -26.25
CA ASP A 576 2.21 40.94 -25.63
C ASP A 576 1.53 41.95 -26.58
N GLY A 577 2.10 42.15 -27.78
CA GLY A 577 1.57 43.01 -28.83
C GLY A 577 2.13 44.43 -28.81
N ASN A 578 2.93 44.79 -27.81
CA ASN A 578 3.80 45.97 -27.80
C ASN A 578 5.17 45.61 -28.42
N ILE A 579 5.98 46.62 -28.74
CA ILE A 579 7.29 46.48 -29.41
C ILE A 579 8.32 47.45 -28.78
N GLU A 580 7.83 48.30 -27.89
CA GLU A 580 8.54 49.50 -27.45
C GLU A 580 8.17 49.89 -26.00
N SER A 581 7.92 48.91 -25.12
CA SER A 581 7.48 49.16 -23.72
C SER A 581 8.56 48.94 -22.66
N LEU A 582 9.77 48.50 -23.04
CA LEU A 582 10.81 47.96 -22.14
C LEU A 582 10.38 46.67 -21.41
N ASP A 583 9.46 45.93 -22.01
CA ASP A 583 9.12 44.57 -21.61
C ASP A 583 10.28 43.61 -21.89
N LYS A 584 10.21 42.38 -21.34
CA LYS A 584 11.27 41.38 -21.45
C LYS A 584 10.75 40.03 -21.92
N ALA A 585 11.58 39.33 -22.69
CA ALA A 585 11.49 37.89 -22.87
C ALA A 585 12.09 37.20 -21.63
N VAL A 586 11.31 36.29 -21.04
CA VAL A 586 11.81 35.26 -20.11
C VAL A 586 12.09 34.02 -20.96
N ILE A 587 13.17 33.28 -20.69
CA ILE A 587 13.49 32.06 -21.43
C ILE A 587 12.78 30.89 -20.73
N VAL A 588 12.02 30.12 -21.49
CA VAL A 588 11.40 28.86 -21.09
C VAL A 588 12.16 27.70 -21.73
N THR A 589 12.54 26.71 -20.92
CA THR A 589 13.21 25.48 -21.37
C THR A 589 12.26 24.30 -21.40
N GLN A 590 12.69 23.18 -22.00
CA GLN A 590 12.09 21.87 -21.72
C GLN A 590 12.15 21.59 -20.19
N GLY A 591 11.17 20.87 -19.66
CA GLY A 591 10.97 20.71 -18.21
C GLY A 591 10.41 21.95 -17.48
N GLY A 592 10.12 23.05 -18.18
CA GLY A 592 9.38 24.19 -17.62
C GLY A 592 10.20 25.24 -16.87
N LEU A 593 11.54 25.12 -16.80
CA LEU A 593 12.38 26.11 -16.12
C LEU A 593 12.33 27.48 -16.81
N LEU A 594 12.02 28.51 -16.01
CA LEU A 594 12.02 29.90 -16.40
C LEU A 594 13.37 30.55 -16.06
N ILE A 595 14.05 31.13 -17.04
CA ILE A 595 15.33 31.85 -16.86
C ILE A 595 15.10 33.34 -17.15
N ASP A 596 15.17 34.14 -16.09
CA ASP A 596 15.00 35.60 -16.11
C ASP A 596 16.36 36.30 -16.01
N LEU A 597 16.75 36.94 -17.12
CA LEU A 597 17.99 37.72 -17.26
C LEU A 597 17.87 39.16 -16.68
N GLY A 598 16.77 39.51 -16.01
CA GLY A 598 16.59 40.78 -15.30
C GLY A 598 15.79 41.81 -16.11
N SER A 599 16.28 43.06 -16.20
CA SER A 599 15.51 44.19 -16.77
C SER A 599 16.33 45.20 -17.59
N THR A 600 17.52 44.80 -18.08
CA THR A 600 18.36 45.68 -18.90
C THR A 600 19.29 44.91 -19.84
N ASN A 601 19.33 45.31 -21.12
CA ASN A 601 20.33 44.83 -22.09
C ASN A 601 21.75 45.38 -21.84
N THR A 602 21.94 46.25 -20.84
CA THR A 602 23.25 46.79 -20.45
C THR A 602 23.42 46.70 -18.93
N PRO A 603 23.68 45.51 -18.37
CA PRO A 603 23.97 45.34 -16.95
C PRO A 603 25.26 46.08 -16.57
N LEU A 604 25.22 46.84 -15.47
CA LEU A 604 26.37 47.59 -14.98
C LEU A 604 27.29 46.67 -14.17
N PRO A 605 28.60 46.58 -14.48
CA PRO A 605 29.52 45.74 -13.74
C PRO A 605 29.96 46.49 -12.48
N SER A 606 29.44 46.07 -11.35
CA SER A 606 29.93 46.50 -10.05
C SER A 606 30.66 45.33 -9.38
N ILE A 607 31.75 45.63 -8.68
CA ILE A 607 32.43 44.63 -7.83
C ILE A 607 31.47 44.17 -6.70
N ASP A 608 30.43 44.96 -6.43
CA ASP A 608 29.41 44.75 -5.39
C ASP A 608 27.99 44.48 -5.97
N GLN A 609 27.82 44.40 -7.30
CA GLN A 609 26.56 44.05 -8.00
C GLN A 609 26.91 43.35 -9.32
N GLY A 610 26.69 42.04 -9.40
CA GLY A 610 26.90 41.25 -10.61
C GLY A 610 25.76 41.40 -11.64
N PHE A 611 25.85 40.64 -12.73
CA PHE A 611 24.70 40.38 -13.60
C PHE A 611 23.97 39.16 -13.04
N THR A 612 22.88 39.40 -12.31
CA THR A 612 22.07 38.37 -11.65
C THR A 612 21.09 37.74 -12.62
N VAL A 613 21.03 36.42 -12.62
CA VAL A 613 20.01 35.59 -13.28
C VAL A 613 19.12 34.99 -12.20
N ASN A 614 17.82 34.99 -12.43
CA ASN A 614 16.86 34.25 -11.63
C ASN A 614 16.37 33.03 -12.43
N LEU A 615 16.30 31.88 -11.77
CA LEU A 615 15.79 30.63 -12.25
C LEU A 615 14.54 30.31 -11.44
N SER A 616 13.43 29.91 -12.08
CA SER A 616 12.22 29.55 -11.35
C SER A 616 11.39 28.44 -12.00
N ILE A 617 10.73 27.66 -11.16
CA ILE A 617 9.68 26.69 -11.50
C ILE A 617 8.37 27.22 -10.91
N GLU A 618 7.31 27.28 -11.71
CA GLU A 618 6.02 27.82 -11.28
C GLU A 618 5.32 26.90 -10.27
N GLU A 619 4.61 27.49 -9.29
CA GLU A 619 3.84 26.77 -8.27
C GLU A 619 2.82 25.77 -8.87
N GLU A 620 2.26 26.05 -10.07
CA GLU A 620 1.30 25.17 -10.75
C GLU A 620 1.93 23.88 -11.34
N LEU A 621 3.27 23.75 -11.33
CA LEU A 621 3.96 22.51 -11.68
C LEU A 621 4.20 21.57 -10.49
N PHE A 622 3.96 22.03 -9.27
CA PHE A 622 3.97 21.18 -8.07
C PHE A 622 2.59 20.52 -7.91
N ASP A 623 2.56 19.21 -7.69
CA ASP A 623 1.31 18.46 -7.61
C ASP A 623 0.56 18.72 -6.28
N GLU A 624 1.26 19.10 -5.20
CA GLU A 624 0.67 19.49 -3.92
C GLU A 624 1.49 20.47 -3.05
N SER A 625 0.92 20.82 -1.88
CA SER A 625 1.56 21.64 -0.84
C SER A 625 2.56 20.79 -0.04
N GLY A 626 3.72 20.48 -0.64
CA GLY A 626 4.80 19.75 0.03
C GLY A 626 5.43 20.50 1.23
N PRO A 627 6.45 19.93 1.90
CA PRO A 627 7.12 20.53 3.05
C PRO A 627 7.79 21.88 2.73
N PHE A 628 8.00 22.17 1.44
CA PHE A 628 8.49 23.43 0.91
C PHE A 628 7.38 24.37 0.37
N ASP A 629 6.13 24.25 0.82
CA ASP A 629 5.08 25.26 0.59
C ASP A 629 5.43 26.59 1.29
N PHE A 630 6.27 27.37 0.62
CA PHE A 630 6.60 28.76 0.94
C PHE A 630 5.50 29.73 0.43
N GLY A 631 4.52 29.22 -0.32
CA GLY A 631 3.58 29.96 -1.16
C GLY A 631 4.24 30.59 -2.38
N GLY A 632 3.92 30.08 -3.57
CA GLY A 632 4.41 30.57 -4.86
C GLY A 632 5.67 29.87 -5.38
N ASP A 633 6.14 30.38 -6.52
CA ASP A 633 7.19 29.78 -7.36
C ASP A 633 8.48 29.41 -6.62
N GLU A 634 9.06 28.27 -6.99
CA GLU A 634 10.44 27.95 -6.63
C GLU A 634 11.38 28.95 -7.31
N SER A 635 12.34 29.54 -6.58
CA SER A 635 13.30 30.49 -7.16
C SER A 635 14.72 30.28 -6.62
N VAL A 636 15.67 30.17 -7.56
CA VAL A 636 17.12 30.10 -7.30
C VAL A 636 17.81 31.20 -8.10
N THR A 637 18.71 31.96 -7.46
CA THR A 637 19.46 33.03 -8.13
C THR A 637 20.96 32.75 -8.17
N PHE A 638 21.61 33.19 -9.23
CA PHE A 638 23.07 33.23 -9.31
C PHE A 638 23.52 34.53 -10.00
N SER A 639 24.81 34.84 -9.98
CA SER A 639 25.32 36.09 -10.56
C SER A 639 26.65 35.93 -11.26
N PHE A 640 26.75 36.48 -12.46
CA PHE A 640 28.03 36.67 -13.14
C PHE A 640 28.79 37.85 -12.51
N ILE A 641 30.05 37.63 -12.12
CA ILE A 641 30.90 38.61 -11.43
C ILE A 641 32.21 38.85 -12.18
N ARG A 642 32.79 40.04 -12.00
CA ARG A 642 34.02 40.44 -12.72
C ARG A 642 35.27 40.05 -11.93
N LYS A 643 35.99 39.02 -12.37
CA LYS A 643 37.35 38.67 -11.91
C LYS A 643 38.38 39.72 -12.42
N SER A 644 39.60 39.69 -11.89
CA SER A 644 40.67 40.64 -12.27
C SER A 644 41.18 40.42 -13.69
N SER A 645 41.61 41.48 -14.38
CA SER A 645 42.14 41.43 -15.76
C SER A 645 41.16 40.81 -16.75
N ASN A 646 40.09 41.56 -17.07
CA ASN A 646 39.05 41.22 -18.06
C ASN A 646 38.44 39.80 -17.99
N LYS A 647 38.66 39.08 -16.90
CA LYS A 647 37.98 37.82 -16.58
C LYS A 647 36.57 38.00 -16.04
N VAL A 648 35.70 37.03 -16.34
CA VAL A 648 34.37 36.84 -15.75
C VAL A 648 34.34 35.56 -14.93
N ASP A 649 33.29 35.36 -14.17
CA ASP A 649 33.05 34.21 -13.30
C ASP A 649 31.56 34.06 -13.01
N LEU A 650 31.12 32.88 -12.60
CA LEU A 650 29.79 32.59 -12.10
C LEU A 650 29.86 32.38 -10.59
N LEU A 651 28.99 33.05 -9.82
CA LEU A 651 28.83 32.86 -8.39
C LEU A 651 27.39 32.44 -8.07
N ILE A 652 27.25 31.24 -7.52
CA ILE A 652 26.03 30.69 -6.91
C ILE A 652 26.35 30.34 -5.44
N GLN A 653 25.34 30.41 -4.55
CA GLN A 653 25.49 30.19 -3.11
C GLN A 653 24.21 29.55 -2.54
N ASP A 654 24.33 28.94 -1.36
CA ASP A 654 23.19 28.39 -0.60
C ASP A 654 22.06 29.42 -0.44
N GLN A 655 20.84 28.96 -0.73
CA GLN A 655 19.58 29.70 -0.73
C GLN A 655 18.48 28.85 -0.08
N SER A 656 17.24 29.36 0.00
CA SER A 656 16.13 28.63 0.62
C SER A 656 15.82 27.32 -0.10
N HIS A 657 15.89 27.30 -1.45
CA HIS A 657 15.51 26.17 -2.29
C HIS A 657 16.73 25.46 -2.92
N LEU A 658 17.95 25.75 -2.44
CA LEU A 658 19.16 25.10 -2.93
C LEU A 658 20.26 25.16 -1.87
N LYS A 659 20.72 23.99 -1.43
CA LYS A 659 21.96 23.81 -0.66
C LYS A 659 23.00 23.20 -1.60
N LEU A 660 24.18 23.81 -1.73
CA LEU A 660 25.27 23.27 -2.56
C LEU A 660 26.32 22.63 -1.67
N GLN A 661 26.61 21.36 -1.91
CA GLN A 661 27.57 20.57 -1.14
C GLN A 661 28.61 19.96 -2.08
N SER A 662 29.79 19.61 -1.58
CA SER A 662 30.86 18.98 -2.36
C SER A 662 31.07 17.54 -1.90
N GLY A 663 31.17 16.61 -2.86
CA GLY A 663 31.44 15.18 -2.64
C GLY A 663 32.90 14.81 -2.92
N GLU A 664 33.12 13.68 -3.59
CA GLU A 664 34.46 13.16 -3.94
C GLU A 664 35.34 14.17 -4.72
N GLU A 665 34.71 15.00 -5.56
CA GLU A 665 35.39 16.02 -6.37
C GLU A 665 35.31 17.40 -5.70
N PRO A 666 36.41 17.92 -5.09
CA PRO A 666 36.35 19.09 -4.19
C PRO A 666 36.13 20.42 -4.89
N ASP A 667 36.30 20.47 -6.22
CA ASP A 667 36.05 21.64 -7.05
C ASP A 667 34.62 21.60 -7.67
N VAL A 668 33.86 20.51 -7.45
CA VAL A 668 32.47 20.32 -7.89
C VAL A 668 31.54 20.37 -6.68
N ASN A 669 30.47 21.15 -6.81
CA ASN A 669 29.41 21.24 -5.81
C ASN A 669 28.08 20.88 -6.48
N LYS A 670 27.25 20.06 -5.82
CA LYS A 670 25.92 19.70 -6.30
C LYS A 670 24.86 19.99 -5.25
N GLY A 671 23.64 20.17 -5.71
CA GLY A 671 22.46 20.32 -4.86
C GLY A 671 21.20 20.17 -5.70
N MET A 672 20.16 19.57 -5.12
CA MET A 672 18.84 19.46 -5.73
C MET A 672 17.91 20.50 -5.12
N SER A 673 16.98 20.98 -5.93
CA SER A 673 15.89 21.88 -5.54
C SER A 673 14.60 21.10 -5.24
N PRO A 674 13.61 21.67 -4.52
CA PRO A 674 12.34 21.01 -4.21
C PRO A 674 11.63 20.36 -5.41
N TYR A 675 11.63 20.99 -6.60
CA TYR A 675 11.05 20.38 -7.81
C TYR A 675 11.87 19.19 -8.34
N GLY A 676 13.14 19.09 -7.96
CA GLY A 676 14.06 18.07 -8.44
C GLY A 676 15.08 18.55 -9.48
N VAL A 677 15.17 19.86 -9.78
CA VAL A 677 16.24 20.38 -10.65
C VAL A 677 17.58 20.18 -9.94
N LEU A 678 18.49 19.42 -10.57
CA LEU A 678 19.83 19.16 -10.05
C LEU A 678 20.81 20.21 -10.57
N TYR A 679 21.38 20.98 -9.65
CA TYR A 679 22.40 22.00 -9.92
C TYR A 679 23.78 21.39 -9.74
N THR A 680 24.62 21.40 -10.78
CA THR A 680 26.05 21.04 -10.70
C THR A 680 26.90 22.28 -11.00
N TYR A 681 27.64 22.76 -10.01
CA TYR A 681 28.51 23.93 -10.07
C TYR A 681 29.99 23.57 -9.88
N THR A 682 30.82 23.87 -10.87
CA THR A 682 32.25 23.57 -10.89
C THR A 682 33.06 24.87 -10.82
N ASP A 683 33.93 25.06 -9.81
CA ASP A 683 34.84 26.22 -9.67
C ASP A 683 36.32 25.79 -9.64
N GLU A 684 36.85 25.43 -10.82
CA GLU A 684 38.28 25.08 -10.94
C GLU A 684 39.21 26.27 -10.69
N SER A 685 40.24 26.05 -9.86
CA SER A 685 41.11 27.11 -9.33
C SER A 685 41.85 27.93 -10.40
N GLY A 686 41.26 29.07 -10.74
CA GLY A 686 41.85 30.09 -11.63
C GLY A 686 41.22 30.16 -13.01
N GLU A 687 40.27 29.28 -13.31
CA GLU A 687 39.39 29.33 -14.49
C GLU A 687 38.12 30.13 -14.13
N ALA A 688 37.06 30.01 -14.93
CA ALA A 688 35.74 30.60 -14.67
C ALA A 688 34.76 29.47 -14.33
N GLY A 689 33.89 29.66 -13.34
CA GLY A 689 33.02 28.57 -12.87
C GLY A 689 31.93 28.17 -13.87
N GLU A 690 31.61 26.89 -13.96
CA GLU A 690 30.57 26.32 -14.82
C GLU A 690 29.32 25.96 -14.00
N LEU A 691 28.13 26.18 -14.56
CA LEU A 691 26.87 25.73 -13.95
C LEU A 691 26.05 24.93 -14.98
N VAL A 692 25.79 23.67 -14.67
CA VAL A 692 24.91 22.78 -15.42
C VAL A 692 23.69 22.47 -14.55
N LEU A 693 22.50 22.55 -15.14
CA LEU A 693 21.23 22.18 -14.53
C LEU A 693 20.64 20.98 -15.27
N GLU A 694 20.25 19.94 -14.56
CA GLU A 694 19.42 18.86 -15.09
C GLU A 694 17.98 19.12 -14.63
N VAL A 695 17.12 19.54 -15.56
CA VAL A 695 15.71 19.88 -15.32
C VAL A 695 14.85 18.65 -15.65
N PRO A 696 14.16 18.04 -14.69
CA PRO A 696 13.29 16.89 -14.96
C PRO A 696 12.01 17.32 -15.68
N GLU A 697 11.41 16.44 -16.48
CA GLU A 697 10.14 16.76 -17.18
C GLU A 697 8.93 16.85 -16.23
N THR A 698 9.00 16.21 -15.08
CA THR A 698 8.01 16.24 -13.97
C THR A 698 8.74 16.36 -12.63
N GLN A 699 8.04 16.75 -11.58
CA GLN A 699 8.61 16.83 -10.22
C GLN A 699 9.28 15.50 -9.81
N VAL A 700 10.43 15.56 -9.13
CA VAL A 700 11.09 14.37 -8.59
C VAL A 700 10.35 13.88 -7.35
N ARG A 701 9.87 12.63 -7.44
CA ARG A 701 9.15 11.89 -6.41
C ARG A 701 9.70 10.47 -6.34
N GLU A 702 9.67 9.85 -5.16
CA GLU A 702 10.19 8.51 -4.92
C GLU A 702 9.18 7.55 -4.28
N THR A 703 9.52 6.26 -4.30
CA THR A 703 8.76 5.21 -3.62
C THR A 703 9.59 4.59 -2.48
N VAL A 704 8.97 4.47 -1.31
CA VAL A 704 9.52 3.74 -0.16
C VAL A 704 8.64 2.55 0.13
N SER A 705 9.19 1.34 0.10
CA SER A 705 8.44 0.12 0.36
C SER A 705 8.70 -0.43 1.75
N ILE A 706 7.63 -0.72 2.47
CA ILE A 706 7.66 -1.62 3.61
C ILE A 706 7.61 -3.03 3.04
N ILE A 707 8.74 -3.74 3.06
CA ILE A 707 8.81 -5.11 2.56
C ILE A 707 8.62 -6.10 3.69
N LYS A 708 8.02 -7.25 3.39
CA LYS A 708 8.07 -8.47 4.20
C LYS A 708 8.89 -9.50 3.44
N THR A 709 10.10 -9.78 3.91
CA THR A 709 10.93 -10.86 3.40
C THR A 709 10.33 -12.20 3.81
N THR A 710 9.58 -12.82 2.90
CA THR A 710 9.20 -14.22 3.04
C THR A 710 10.44 -15.10 2.95
N GLN A 711 10.99 -15.48 4.11
CA GLN A 711 11.62 -16.79 4.22
C GLN A 711 10.54 -17.88 4.10
N GLU A 712 9.96 -18.01 2.89
CA GLU A 712 9.63 -19.36 2.44
C GLU A 712 10.90 -20.19 2.56
N GLN A 713 10.76 -21.43 3.04
CA GLN A 713 11.89 -22.33 3.12
C GLN A 713 12.52 -22.47 1.73
N GLN A 714 13.67 -21.80 1.53
CA GLN A 714 14.61 -22.10 0.45
C GLN A 714 15.32 -23.45 0.73
N SER A 715 14.50 -24.46 1.03
CA SER A 715 14.78 -25.78 0.51
C SER A 715 15.01 -25.60 -0.99
N SER A 716 16.26 -25.78 -1.39
CA SER A 716 16.60 -26.21 -2.74
C SER A 716 16.09 -27.64 -2.95
N SER A 717 14.80 -27.85 -2.70
CA SER A 717 14.09 -29.08 -2.98
C SER A 717 13.77 -29.05 -4.47
N SER A 718 14.61 -29.75 -5.23
CA SER A 718 14.02 -30.61 -6.26
C SER A 718 12.90 -31.38 -5.54
N SER A 719 11.63 -31.07 -5.84
CA SER A 719 10.47 -31.43 -5.02
C SER A 719 10.25 -32.96 -4.99
N SER A 720 11.08 -33.65 -4.23
CA SER A 720 11.04 -35.08 -3.97
C SER A 720 10.29 -35.27 -2.66
N VAL A 721 8.97 -35.46 -2.78
CA VAL A 721 8.15 -35.89 -1.66
C VAL A 721 8.78 -37.14 -1.06
N ASP A 722 9.02 -37.15 0.25
CA ASP A 722 9.62 -38.31 0.92
C ASP A 722 8.68 -39.51 0.81
N LEU A 723 9.21 -40.55 0.18
CA LEU A 723 8.53 -41.82 0.01
C LEU A 723 8.99 -42.86 1.04
N THR A 724 9.86 -42.52 1.98
CA THR A 724 10.48 -43.48 2.91
C THR A 724 9.46 -44.14 3.84
N ALA A 725 8.51 -43.37 4.39
CA ALA A 725 7.39 -43.92 5.17
C ALA A 725 6.45 -44.75 4.29
N PHE A 726 5.98 -44.17 3.17
CA PHE A 726 5.09 -44.83 2.21
C PHE A 726 5.65 -46.18 1.72
N LEU A 727 6.92 -46.25 1.33
CA LEU A 727 7.53 -47.46 0.76
C LEU A 727 7.80 -48.55 1.80
N GLN A 728 7.77 -48.25 3.10
CA GLN A 728 7.82 -49.27 4.15
C GLN A 728 6.48 -50.04 4.25
N GLN A 729 5.34 -49.36 4.14
CA GLN A 729 4.01 -49.98 4.26
C GLN A 729 2.97 -49.40 3.26
N PRO A 730 3.19 -49.51 1.93
CA PRO A 730 2.35 -48.83 0.94
C PRO A 730 0.95 -49.47 0.78
N THR A 731 0.77 -50.68 1.31
CA THR A 731 -0.47 -51.44 1.23
C THR A 731 -0.78 -52.14 2.55
N ALA A 732 -2.04 -52.12 2.98
CA ALA A 732 -2.52 -52.86 4.14
C ALA A 732 -3.75 -53.71 3.80
N ILE A 733 -4.05 -54.69 4.65
CA ILE A 733 -5.26 -55.50 4.59
C ILE A 733 -6.30 -54.89 5.53
N ASP A 734 -7.57 -54.86 5.13
CA ASP A 734 -8.68 -54.28 5.92
C ASP A 734 -8.83 -54.87 7.33
N THR A 735 -8.33 -56.08 7.58
CA THR A 735 -8.29 -56.75 8.88
C THR A 735 -7.17 -56.25 9.81
N SER A 736 -6.07 -55.70 9.28
CA SER A 736 -4.96 -55.13 10.08
C SER A 736 -5.16 -53.66 10.48
N ILE A 737 -6.17 -53.00 9.89
CA ILE A 737 -6.52 -51.60 10.18
C ILE A 737 -7.58 -51.54 11.30
N PHE A 738 -7.30 -50.78 12.37
CA PHE A 738 -8.15 -50.70 13.56
C PHE A 738 -9.01 -49.42 13.61
N SER A 739 -8.42 -48.26 13.35
CA SER A 739 -9.15 -47.02 13.06
C SER A 739 -9.60 -47.02 11.60
N ALA A 740 -10.84 -46.61 11.33
CA ALA A 740 -11.36 -46.59 9.96
C ALA A 740 -11.47 -45.18 9.37
N THR A 741 -11.35 -44.15 10.20
CA THR A 741 -11.65 -42.74 9.88
C THR A 741 -10.57 -41.77 10.35
N GLY A 742 -9.52 -42.28 11.02
CA GLY A 742 -8.47 -41.46 11.62
C GLY A 742 -7.26 -41.19 10.73
N ASP A 743 -7.02 -42.00 9.69
CA ASP A 743 -5.79 -41.98 8.90
C ASP A 743 -6.09 -41.81 7.39
N ASN A 744 -5.08 -41.39 6.62
CA ASN A 744 -5.16 -41.22 5.16
C ASN A 744 -5.19 -42.57 4.42
N PHE A 745 -6.30 -42.88 3.73
CA PHE A 745 -6.48 -44.18 3.07
C PHE A 745 -7.01 -44.10 1.63
N ILE A 746 -6.48 -44.97 0.76
CA ILE A 746 -7.14 -45.35 -0.50
C ILE A 746 -7.72 -46.75 -0.31
N VAL A 747 -9.02 -46.83 -0.07
CA VAL A 747 -9.74 -48.05 0.29
C VAL A 747 -10.27 -48.72 -0.98
N MET A 748 -9.66 -49.84 -1.38
CA MET A 748 -10.07 -50.62 -2.54
C MET A 748 -10.96 -51.80 -2.15
N GLY A 749 -12.20 -51.81 -2.62
CA GLY A 749 -13.11 -52.95 -2.45
C GLY A 749 -14.58 -52.58 -2.32
N ASN A 750 -15.42 -53.61 -2.36
CA ASN A 750 -16.84 -53.51 -2.06
C ASN A 750 -17.05 -53.70 -0.54
N PRO A 751 -18.03 -53.05 0.11
CA PRO A 751 -18.41 -53.32 1.51
C PRO A 751 -18.61 -54.80 1.86
N CYS A 752 -18.99 -55.65 0.90
CA CYS A 752 -19.13 -57.10 1.10
C CYS A 752 -17.81 -57.82 1.39
N THR A 753 -16.68 -57.25 0.98
CA THR A 753 -15.35 -57.90 1.03
C THR A 753 -14.25 -57.02 1.62
N ASN A 754 -14.54 -55.75 1.95
CA ASN A 754 -13.64 -54.82 2.64
C ASN A 754 -14.41 -54.12 3.78
N ARG A 755 -13.99 -54.38 5.02
CA ARG A 755 -14.58 -53.84 6.26
C ARG A 755 -14.46 -52.32 6.39
N ILE A 756 -13.38 -51.72 5.86
CA ILE A 756 -13.21 -50.27 5.88
C ILE A 756 -14.16 -49.61 4.87
N ALA A 757 -14.33 -50.21 3.69
CA ALA A 757 -15.34 -49.77 2.71
C ALA A 757 -16.78 -49.86 3.28
N ALA A 758 -17.08 -50.88 4.09
CA ALA A 758 -18.35 -50.98 4.79
C ALA A 758 -18.55 -49.85 5.80
N LYS A 759 -17.54 -49.53 6.63
CA LYS A 759 -17.60 -48.42 7.60
C LYS A 759 -17.76 -47.05 6.92
N LEU A 760 -17.01 -46.79 5.85
CA LEU A 760 -17.13 -45.58 5.03
C LEU A 760 -18.53 -45.37 4.46
N LEU A 761 -19.27 -46.46 4.21
CA LEU A 761 -20.65 -46.43 3.74
C LEU A 761 -21.69 -46.71 4.84
N ASN A 762 -21.31 -46.51 6.11
CA ASN A 762 -22.16 -46.64 7.30
C ASN A 762 -22.80 -48.04 7.49
N GLU A 763 -21.98 -49.08 7.31
CA GLU A 763 -22.29 -50.51 7.51
C GLU A 763 -23.65 -50.97 6.92
N PRO A 764 -23.83 -50.87 5.59
CA PRO A 764 -25.13 -51.11 4.95
C PRO A 764 -25.59 -52.55 5.08
N SER A 765 -26.87 -52.75 5.44
CA SER A 765 -27.50 -54.06 5.63
C SER A 765 -27.45 -54.95 4.38
N LYS A 766 -27.37 -54.33 3.20
CA LYS A 766 -27.05 -54.97 1.91
C LYS A 766 -25.79 -54.33 1.35
N CYS A 767 -24.69 -55.07 1.44
CA CYS A 767 -23.35 -54.57 1.15
C CYS A 767 -23.08 -54.22 -0.35
N ASP A 768 -23.92 -54.71 -1.29
CA ASP A 768 -23.84 -54.36 -2.72
C ASP A 768 -24.88 -53.31 -3.17
N ALA A 769 -25.59 -52.67 -2.24
CA ALA A 769 -26.52 -51.59 -2.54
C ALA A 769 -25.84 -50.40 -3.24
N GLY A 770 -26.53 -49.76 -4.19
CA GLY A 770 -26.01 -48.63 -4.97
C GLY A 770 -24.93 -48.98 -6.00
N PHE A 771 -24.48 -50.25 -6.07
CA PHE A 771 -23.52 -50.72 -7.08
C PHE A 771 -24.24 -51.36 -8.28
N ARG A 772 -23.69 -51.16 -9.48
CA ARG A 772 -24.22 -51.67 -10.75
C ARG A 772 -23.09 -52.40 -11.49
N GLU A 773 -23.40 -53.52 -12.15
CA GLU A 773 -22.40 -54.26 -12.93
C GLU A 773 -21.90 -53.39 -14.10
N GLY A 774 -20.60 -53.42 -14.37
CA GLY A 774 -19.99 -52.58 -15.40
C GLY A 774 -19.74 -51.13 -14.97
N THR A 775 -20.03 -50.78 -13.71
CA THR A 775 -19.77 -49.46 -13.11
C THR A 775 -18.96 -49.59 -11.82
N GLY A 776 -17.77 -48.98 -11.79
CA GLY A 776 -17.03 -48.69 -10.56
C GLY A 776 -17.38 -47.29 -10.04
N ILE A 777 -16.97 -46.96 -8.82
CA ILE A 777 -17.06 -45.61 -8.25
C ILE A 777 -15.76 -45.20 -7.56
N ILE A 778 -15.53 -43.90 -7.49
CA ILE A 778 -14.47 -43.27 -6.69
C ILE A 778 -15.14 -42.20 -5.83
N ARG A 779 -15.08 -42.30 -4.50
CA ARG A 779 -15.67 -41.33 -3.55
C ARG A 779 -14.59 -40.80 -2.59
N LEU A 780 -14.44 -39.49 -2.52
CA LEU A 780 -13.65 -38.82 -1.47
C LEU A 780 -14.52 -38.64 -0.22
N PHE A 781 -13.91 -38.85 0.93
CA PHE A 781 -14.41 -38.52 2.26
C PHE A 781 -13.35 -37.65 2.94
N ASN A 782 -13.76 -36.51 3.50
CA ASN A 782 -12.98 -35.78 4.50
C ASN A 782 -13.48 -36.23 5.89
N THR A 783 -12.56 -36.56 6.80
CA THR A 783 -12.86 -36.94 8.19
C THR A 783 -12.43 -35.88 9.23
N GLY A 784 -12.09 -34.67 8.77
CA GLY A 784 -11.60 -33.54 9.56
C GLY A 784 -10.20 -33.15 9.07
N ALA A 785 -9.17 -33.75 9.66
CA ALA A 785 -7.78 -33.50 9.33
C ALA A 785 -7.19 -34.49 8.30
N ASN A 786 -7.98 -35.43 7.77
CA ASN A 786 -7.51 -36.53 6.92
C ASN A 786 -8.49 -36.85 5.78
N TYR A 787 -7.95 -37.38 4.69
CA TYR A 787 -8.68 -37.72 3.47
C TYR A 787 -8.75 -39.23 3.24
N GLN A 788 -9.89 -39.71 2.75
CA GLN A 788 -10.08 -41.12 2.43
C GLN A 788 -10.77 -41.28 1.07
N ILE A 789 -10.18 -42.05 0.16
CA ILE A 789 -10.75 -42.35 -1.16
C ILE A 789 -11.23 -43.79 -1.21
N LEU A 790 -12.54 -43.97 -1.34
CA LEU A 790 -13.15 -45.27 -1.62
C LEU A 790 -13.14 -45.55 -3.13
N VAL A 791 -12.46 -46.62 -3.51
CA VAL A 791 -12.43 -47.18 -4.87
C VAL A 791 -13.21 -48.50 -4.86
N ALA A 792 -14.46 -48.45 -5.33
CA ALA A 792 -15.41 -49.55 -5.17
C ALA A 792 -16.13 -49.92 -6.47
N GLY A 793 -16.82 -51.06 -6.48
CA GLY A 793 -17.54 -51.57 -7.64
C GLY A 793 -18.33 -52.82 -7.29
N LYS A 794 -19.20 -53.27 -8.19
CA LYS A 794 -19.94 -54.53 -7.98
C LYS A 794 -19.09 -55.78 -8.24
N THR A 795 -18.11 -55.67 -9.13
CA THR A 795 -17.20 -56.75 -9.51
C THR A 795 -15.75 -56.33 -9.34
N ASP A 796 -14.83 -57.30 -9.26
CA ASP A 796 -13.38 -57.04 -9.23
C ASP A 796 -12.87 -56.29 -10.48
N GLU A 797 -13.54 -56.47 -11.63
CA GLU A 797 -13.24 -55.74 -12.86
C GLU A 797 -13.67 -54.26 -12.73
N ASP A 798 -14.81 -53.99 -12.08
CA ASP A 798 -15.27 -52.63 -11.80
C ASP A 798 -14.35 -51.91 -10.80
N ILE A 799 -13.88 -52.62 -9.77
CA ILE A 799 -12.91 -52.09 -8.78
C ILE A 799 -11.56 -51.80 -9.46
N ALA A 800 -11.03 -52.74 -10.25
CA ALA A 800 -9.74 -52.55 -10.93
C ALA A 800 -9.79 -51.43 -11.98
N LYS A 801 -10.90 -51.32 -12.71
CA LYS A 801 -11.18 -50.21 -13.65
C LYS A 801 -11.25 -48.86 -12.94
N ALA A 802 -11.87 -48.78 -11.76
CA ALA A 802 -11.90 -47.55 -10.96
C ALA A 802 -10.50 -47.20 -10.40
N ALA A 803 -9.77 -48.17 -9.86
CA ALA A 803 -8.39 -47.99 -9.41
C ALA A 803 -7.47 -47.52 -10.55
N LYS A 804 -7.70 -48.00 -11.78
CA LYS A 804 -6.93 -47.59 -12.95
C LYS A 804 -7.04 -46.09 -13.23
N VAL A 805 -8.18 -45.45 -12.97
CA VAL A 805 -8.36 -44.00 -13.14
C VAL A 805 -7.36 -43.22 -12.29
N LEU A 806 -7.21 -43.59 -11.00
CA LEU A 806 -6.26 -42.92 -10.10
C LEU A 806 -4.82 -43.01 -10.62
N THR A 807 -4.45 -44.09 -11.33
CA THR A 807 -3.11 -44.22 -11.94
C THR A 807 -2.84 -43.33 -13.15
N LEU A 808 -3.85 -42.59 -13.63
CA LEU A 808 -3.73 -41.72 -14.81
C LEU A 808 -3.43 -40.26 -14.45
N PHE A 809 -3.52 -39.88 -13.17
CA PHE A 809 -3.33 -38.50 -12.66
C PHE A 809 -4.04 -37.43 -13.51
N GLN A 810 -5.26 -37.72 -13.95
CA GLN A 810 -6.09 -36.75 -14.67
C GLN A 810 -6.95 -35.97 -13.66
N PRO A 811 -7.13 -34.65 -13.84
CA PRO A 811 -7.99 -33.85 -12.96
C PRO A 811 -9.42 -34.40 -12.96
N MET A 812 -9.96 -34.67 -11.77
CA MET A 812 -11.16 -35.48 -11.56
C MET A 812 -12.26 -34.67 -10.88
N GLN A 813 -13.13 -34.01 -11.66
CA GLN A 813 -14.06 -33.02 -11.12
C GLN A 813 -15.15 -33.57 -10.18
N GLY A 814 -14.98 -33.39 -8.87
CA GLY A 814 -15.98 -33.64 -7.82
C GLY A 814 -15.52 -34.60 -6.71
N THR A 815 -16.44 -34.94 -5.80
CA THR A 815 -16.20 -35.83 -4.64
C THR A 815 -16.75 -37.25 -4.82
N LEU A 816 -17.55 -37.50 -5.85
CA LEU A 816 -18.04 -38.84 -6.23
C LEU A 816 -18.09 -38.96 -7.76
N LEU A 817 -17.44 -40.01 -8.28
CA LEU A 817 -17.40 -40.33 -9.71
C LEU A 817 -17.96 -41.73 -9.96
N ALA A 818 -18.67 -41.89 -11.07
CA ALA A 818 -18.94 -43.18 -11.69
C ALA A 818 -17.87 -43.49 -12.75
N VAL A 819 -17.41 -44.74 -12.81
CA VAL A 819 -16.39 -45.22 -13.75
C VAL A 819 -16.98 -46.33 -14.62
N THR A 820 -17.19 -46.03 -15.89
CA THR A 820 -17.73 -46.94 -16.90
C THR A 820 -16.67 -47.28 -17.96
N GLY A 821 -17.06 -47.93 -19.06
CA GLY A 821 -16.11 -48.38 -20.08
C GLY A 821 -15.37 -49.66 -19.68
N THR A 822 -14.13 -49.82 -20.16
CA THR A 822 -13.32 -51.04 -19.97
C THR A 822 -12.13 -50.78 -19.07
N GLU A 823 -11.56 -51.79 -18.43
CA GLU A 823 -10.35 -51.64 -17.59
C GLU A 823 -9.17 -50.99 -18.36
N ALA A 824 -9.07 -51.22 -19.67
CA ALA A 824 -8.04 -50.63 -20.53
C ALA A 824 -8.31 -49.17 -20.94
N GLN A 825 -9.58 -48.74 -20.91
CA GLN A 825 -10.07 -47.42 -21.29
C GLN A 825 -11.27 -47.07 -20.38
N PRO A 826 -11.01 -46.68 -19.12
CA PRO A 826 -12.04 -46.26 -18.18
C PRO A 826 -12.60 -44.89 -18.57
N ILE A 827 -13.89 -44.67 -18.34
CA ILE A 827 -14.58 -43.40 -18.62
C ILE A 827 -15.19 -42.91 -17.30
N THR A 828 -14.74 -41.76 -16.81
CA THR A 828 -15.28 -41.10 -15.62
C THR A 828 -16.45 -40.20 -15.96
N ALA A 829 -17.42 -40.13 -15.05
CA ALA A 829 -18.47 -39.10 -15.04
C ALA A 829 -18.78 -38.70 -13.59
N PRO A 830 -18.97 -37.40 -13.28
CA PRO A 830 -19.38 -36.98 -11.94
C PRO A 830 -20.77 -37.53 -11.60
N LEU A 831 -20.95 -37.98 -10.36
CA LEU A 831 -22.19 -38.57 -9.89
C LEU A 831 -22.70 -37.80 -8.66
N SER A 832 -23.94 -37.34 -8.71
CA SER A 832 -24.56 -36.64 -7.57
C SER A 832 -24.68 -37.57 -6.37
N ILE A 833 -24.13 -37.16 -5.22
CA ILE A 833 -24.19 -37.92 -3.96
C ILE A 833 -25.64 -38.22 -3.59
N ALA A 834 -26.56 -37.24 -3.65
CA ALA A 834 -27.97 -37.45 -3.36
C ALA A 834 -28.67 -38.41 -4.35
N THR A 835 -28.23 -38.44 -5.62
CA THR A 835 -28.76 -39.38 -6.61
C THR A 835 -28.24 -40.80 -6.35
N TRP A 836 -26.96 -40.93 -6.00
CA TRP A 836 -26.38 -42.23 -5.65
C TRP A 836 -26.97 -42.77 -4.33
N GLU A 837 -27.13 -41.91 -3.32
CA GLU A 837 -27.68 -42.27 -2.01
C GLU A 837 -29.18 -42.61 -2.10
N SER A 838 -29.97 -41.93 -2.93
CA SER A 838 -31.37 -42.36 -3.17
C SER A 838 -31.47 -43.72 -3.87
N GLN A 839 -30.55 -44.05 -4.78
CA GLN A 839 -30.47 -45.39 -5.39
C GLN A 839 -29.96 -46.47 -4.41
N PHE A 840 -29.01 -46.10 -3.55
CA PHE A 840 -28.48 -46.93 -2.47
C PHE A 840 -29.57 -47.27 -1.45
N LEU A 841 -30.37 -46.28 -1.02
CA LEU A 841 -31.52 -46.44 -0.13
C LEU A 841 -32.65 -47.26 -0.80
N ALA A 842 -32.95 -47.02 -2.08
CA ALA A 842 -33.92 -47.81 -2.82
C ALA A 842 -33.50 -49.30 -2.94
N ASP A 843 -32.20 -49.57 -3.10
CA ASP A 843 -31.65 -50.93 -3.11
C ASP A 843 -31.68 -51.63 -1.73
N LEU A 844 -31.73 -50.86 -0.64
CA LEU A 844 -31.79 -51.34 0.75
C LEU A 844 -33.22 -51.73 1.18
N GLY A 845 -34.25 -51.26 0.47
CA GLY A 845 -35.62 -51.79 0.58
C GLY A 845 -36.49 -51.25 1.71
N GLU A 846 -36.16 -50.09 2.29
CA GLU A 846 -37.05 -49.40 3.24
C GLU A 846 -38.02 -48.45 2.52
N GLY A 847 -39.08 -49.05 1.97
CA GLY A 847 -40.26 -48.35 1.44
C GLY A 847 -41.50 -49.21 1.69
N ASP A 848 -42.26 -48.88 2.75
CA ASP A 848 -43.41 -49.67 3.21
C ASP A 848 -44.63 -49.53 2.28
N GLY A 849 -45.51 -50.54 2.26
CA GLY A 849 -46.55 -50.79 1.22
C GLY A 849 -47.51 -49.63 0.86
N ASP A 850 -48.17 -49.63 -0.30
CA ASP A 850 -49.20 -50.62 -0.68
C ASP A 850 -49.44 -50.71 -2.22
N ASP A 851 -50.43 -51.52 -2.59
CA ASP A 851 -51.05 -51.82 -3.90
C ASP A 851 -50.78 -50.94 -5.15
N GLY A 852 -50.55 -51.62 -6.27
CA GLY A 852 -50.23 -51.00 -7.56
C GLY A 852 -51.35 -51.03 -8.61
N GLN A 853 -51.25 -50.10 -9.56
CA GLN A 853 -51.75 -50.23 -10.93
C GLN A 853 -50.87 -49.35 -11.85
N ASP A 854 -50.84 -49.65 -13.15
CA ASP A 854 -50.10 -48.92 -14.19
C ASP A 854 -50.48 -47.42 -14.29
N ASP A 855 -49.68 -46.69 -15.08
CA ASP A 855 -49.80 -45.28 -15.53
C ASP A 855 -49.19 -44.18 -14.63
N VAL A 856 -47.87 -43.97 -14.76
CA VAL A 856 -47.25 -42.66 -14.52
C VAL A 856 -47.45 -41.80 -15.78
N PRO A 857 -48.10 -40.62 -15.71
CA PRO A 857 -48.23 -39.73 -16.86
C PRO A 857 -46.86 -39.14 -17.24
N PRO A 858 -46.61 -38.83 -18.53
CA PRO A 858 -45.40 -38.09 -18.89
C PRO A 858 -45.43 -36.74 -18.19
N LEU A 859 -44.37 -36.45 -17.42
CA LEU A 859 -44.14 -35.10 -16.90
C LEU A 859 -44.00 -34.18 -18.11
N VAL A 860 -44.92 -33.22 -18.24
CA VAL A 860 -44.83 -32.17 -19.24
C VAL A 860 -43.70 -31.25 -18.77
N GLN A 861 -42.53 -31.37 -19.39
CA GLN A 861 -41.50 -30.35 -19.24
C GLN A 861 -42.05 -29.05 -19.81
N THR A 862 -41.99 -28.00 -19.00
CA THR A 862 -42.22 -26.62 -19.43
C THR A 862 -41.01 -26.14 -20.23
N LEU A 863 -41.21 -25.18 -21.14
CA LEU A 863 -40.20 -24.72 -22.10
C LEU A 863 -38.86 -24.42 -21.39
N CYS A 864 -38.90 -23.60 -20.32
CA CYS A 864 -37.81 -23.30 -19.37
C CYS A 864 -37.24 -24.47 -18.52
N SER A 865 -37.44 -25.72 -18.95
CA SER A 865 -36.96 -26.95 -18.29
C SER A 865 -36.87 -28.17 -19.24
N ASP A 866 -36.97 -27.95 -20.55
CA ASP A 866 -37.05 -29.03 -21.55
C ASP A 866 -35.69 -29.42 -22.15
N GLY A 867 -34.65 -28.62 -21.88
CA GLY A 867 -33.28 -28.86 -22.34
C GLY A 867 -32.99 -28.31 -23.74
N THR A 868 -33.85 -27.44 -24.26
CA THR A 868 -33.75 -26.86 -25.59
C THR A 868 -33.95 -25.35 -25.52
N ASP A 869 -33.03 -24.58 -26.10
CA ASP A 869 -33.23 -23.17 -26.46
C ASP A 869 -34.49 -23.04 -27.35
N ASN A 870 -35.59 -22.51 -26.81
CA ASN A 870 -36.88 -22.45 -27.52
C ASN A 870 -37.12 -21.12 -28.24
N ASP A 871 -36.43 -20.04 -27.86
CA ASP A 871 -36.58 -18.71 -28.47
C ASP A 871 -35.46 -18.38 -29.49
N GLY A 872 -34.28 -18.99 -29.34
CA GLY A 872 -33.14 -18.94 -30.24
C GLY A 872 -32.03 -17.96 -29.85
N ASP A 873 -32.00 -17.43 -28.62
CA ASP A 873 -30.96 -16.48 -28.17
C ASP A 873 -29.58 -17.13 -27.89
N GLY A 874 -29.53 -18.46 -27.77
CA GLY A 874 -28.33 -19.24 -27.46
C GLY A 874 -28.19 -19.70 -26.00
N ARG A 875 -29.20 -19.45 -25.17
CA ARG A 875 -29.30 -19.89 -23.76
C ARG A 875 -30.34 -21.01 -23.66
N ILE A 876 -30.31 -21.78 -22.56
CA ILE A 876 -31.13 -22.99 -22.39
C ILE A 876 -31.60 -23.07 -20.95
N ASP A 877 -32.92 -23.05 -20.76
CA ASP A 877 -33.64 -23.23 -19.49
C ASP A 877 -33.29 -22.24 -18.35
N TYR A 878 -34.18 -22.16 -17.36
CA TYR A 878 -33.88 -21.47 -16.10
C TYR A 878 -32.77 -22.18 -15.30
N PRO A 879 -31.76 -21.48 -14.73
CA PRO A 879 -31.62 -20.02 -14.61
C PRO A 879 -30.63 -19.39 -15.62
N LEU A 880 -30.30 -20.08 -16.70
CA LEU A 880 -29.32 -19.61 -17.69
C LEU A 880 -29.97 -18.70 -18.73
N ASP A 881 -31.21 -19.00 -19.08
CA ASP A 881 -32.11 -18.19 -19.91
C ASP A 881 -32.74 -17.04 -19.07
N PRO A 882 -32.59 -15.76 -19.49
CA PRO A 882 -33.15 -14.58 -18.81
C PRO A 882 -34.61 -14.28 -19.17
N GLY A 883 -35.14 -14.82 -20.27
CA GLY A 883 -36.57 -14.80 -20.58
C GLY A 883 -37.38 -15.71 -19.65
N CYS A 884 -36.76 -16.77 -19.15
CA CYS A 884 -37.32 -17.66 -18.14
C CYS A 884 -37.35 -17.07 -16.72
N SER A 885 -38.55 -16.79 -16.19
CA SER A 885 -38.68 -16.33 -14.79
C SER A 885 -38.57 -17.45 -13.74
N SER A 886 -38.76 -18.71 -14.15
CA SER A 886 -38.60 -19.90 -13.31
C SER A 886 -38.55 -21.19 -14.17
N ALA A 887 -38.08 -22.30 -13.60
CA ALA A 887 -38.10 -23.61 -14.27
C ALA A 887 -39.51 -24.23 -14.45
N GLN A 888 -40.58 -23.48 -14.17
CA GLN A 888 -41.97 -23.84 -14.51
C GLN A 888 -42.59 -22.86 -15.52
N ASP A 889 -41.80 -21.90 -16.02
CA ASP A 889 -42.28 -20.90 -16.96
C ASP A 889 -42.47 -21.49 -18.36
N GLY A 890 -43.48 -20.98 -19.06
CA GLY A 890 -43.97 -21.51 -20.33
C GLY A 890 -43.75 -20.56 -21.50
N ASP A 891 -42.81 -19.62 -21.34
CA ASP A 891 -42.41 -18.62 -22.31
C ASP A 891 -40.95 -18.27 -22.01
N GLU A 892 -40.07 -18.40 -23.01
CA GLU A 892 -38.65 -18.01 -22.92
C GLU A 892 -38.41 -16.64 -23.58
N THR A 893 -39.46 -15.94 -24.04
CA THR A 893 -39.28 -14.74 -24.87
C THR A 893 -38.82 -13.52 -24.06
N ASP A 894 -37.66 -12.98 -24.42
CA ASP A 894 -37.03 -11.81 -23.82
C ASP A 894 -37.93 -10.54 -23.80
N VAL A 895 -38.06 -9.87 -22.65
CA VAL A 895 -38.93 -8.69 -22.49
C VAL A 895 -38.26 -7.41 -22.97
N VAL A 896 -38.43 -7.10 -24.27
CA VAL A 896 -37.92 -5.86 -24.88
C VAL A 896 -38.62 -4.62 -24.31
N VAL A 897 -38.01 -3.97 -23.32
CA VAL A 897 -38.33 -2.58 -22.93
C VAL A 897 -37.47 -1.63 -23.78
N PRO A 898 -38.06 -0.79 -24.65
CA PRO A 898 -37.26 0.11 -25.48
C PRO A 898 -36.60 1.21 -24.63
N PRO A 899 -35.31 1.55 -24.86
CA PRO A 899 -34.62 2.57 -24.10
C PRO A 899 -35.22 3.96 -24.38
N VAL A 900 -35.47 4.71 -23.30
CA VAL A 900 -35.74 6.14 -23.40
C VAL A 900 -34.40 6.84 -23.69
N SER A 901 -34.37 7.69 -24.71
CA SER A 901 -33.16 8.45 -25.05
C SER A 901 -32.71 9.35 -23.88
N PRO A 902 -31.40 9.54 -23.65
CA PRO A 902 -30.92 10.44 -22.62
C PRO A 902 -31.44 11.87 -22.84
N PRO A 903 -31.75 12.63 -21.77
CA PRO A 903 -32.32 13.96 -21.90
C PRO A 903 -31.31 14.93 -22.51
N GLN A 904 -31.64 15.49 -23.68
CA GLN A 904 -30.95 16.66 -24.21
C GLN A 904 -31.40 17.92 -23.46
N GLN A 905 -30.81 18.17 -22.31
CA GLN A 905 -30.82 19.47 -21.65
C GLN A 905 -29.39 19.84 -21.24
N GLU A 906 -28.95 21.01 -21.69
CA GLU A 906 -27.73 21.66 -21.23
C GLU A 906 -27.81 21.84 -19.70
N ILE A 907 -26.75 21.46 -19.00
CA ILE A 907 -26.67 21.57 -17.53
C ILE A 907 -26.49 23.06 -17.20
N ASN A 908 -27.57 23.75 -16.84
CA ASN A 908 -27.51 25.11 -16.33
C ASN A 908 -27.35 25.10 -14.79
N PRO A 909 -26.21 25.56 -14.23
CA PRO A 909 -25.94 25.47 -12.80
C PRO A 909 -26.79 26.39 -11.90
N GLU A 910 -27.46 27.43 -12.43
CA GLU A 910 -28.16 28.42 -11.59
C GLU A 910 -29.39 27.87 -10.85
N VAL A 911 -30.06 26.83 -11.36
CA VAL A 911 -31.43 26.47 -10.91
C VAL A 911 -31.44 25.61 -9.63
N VAL A 912 -30.33 25.00 -9.22
CA VAL A 912 -30.28 24.00 -8.13
C VAL A 912 -30.06 24.61 -6.74
N GLN A 913 -29.61 25.87 -6.64
CA GLN A 913 -29.30 26.49 -5.34
C GLN A 913 -30.52 26.80 -4.45
N GLU A 914 -31.72 26.99 -5.01
CA GLU A 914 -32.85 27.57 -4.27
C GLU A 914 -33.58 26.61 -3.29
N GLU A 915 -33.41 25.29 -3.43
CA GLU A 915 -34.08 24.31 -2.56
C GLU A 915 -33.23 23.82 -1.37
N LYS A 916 -31.89 23.79 -1.47
CA LYS A 916 -31.02 23.26 -0.40
C LYS A 916 -30.91 24.16 0.85
N SER A 917 -31.17 25.45 0.72
CA SER A 917 -31.07 26.44 1.82
C SER A 917 -32.05 26.20 2.99
N LYS A 918 -33.17 25.51 2.75
CA LYS A 918 -34.24 25.31 3.76
C LYS A 918 -34.01 24.12 4.69
N GLY A 919 -33.14 23.18 4.33
CA GLY A 919 -32.82 22.00 5.17
C GLY A 919 -31.84 22.30 6.30
N TRP A 920 -30.80 23.09 6.02
CA TRP A 920 -29.69 23.33 6.94
C TRP A 920 -30.04 24.23 8.14
N ILE A 921 -30.97 25.17 7.95
CA ILE A 921 -31.41 26.10 9.00
C ILE A 921 -31.99 25.36 10.22
N TRP A 922 -32.62 24.20 10.04
CA TRP A 922 -33.18 23.41 11.15
C TRP A 922 -32.14 22.57 11.91
N ILE A 923 -31.01 22.24 11.29
CA ILE A 923 -29.94 21.43 11.91
C ILE A 923 -29.12 22.31 12.86
N LEU A 924 -28.74 23.52 12.45
CA LEU A 924 -28.04 24.49 13.30
C LEU A 924 -28.85 24.91 14.54
N VAL A 925 -30.18 25.07 14.40
CA VAL A 925 -31.07 25.34 15.53
C VAL A 925 -31.15 24.15 16.50
N GLY A 926 -30.96 22.92 16.03
CA GLY A 926 -30.90 21.72 16.88
C GLY A 926 -29.64 21.69 17.76
N ILE A 927 -28.49 22.03 17.20
CA ILE A 927 -27.18 21.99 17.90
C ILE A 927 -27.10 23.06 19.00
N ILE A 928 -27.67 24.25 18.77
CA ILE A 928 -27.65 25.37 19.73
C ILE A 928 -28.57 25.12 20.96
N LEU A 929 -29.49 24.15 20.90
CA LEU A 929 -30.49 23.90 21.97
C LEU A 929 -30.15 22.74 22.93
N ILE A 930 -29.08 21.99 22.72
CA ILE A 930 -28.67 20.87 23.59
C ILE A 930 -27.34 21.18 24.30
N GLY A 931 -27.38 22.19 25.17
CA GLY A 931 -26.29 22.46 26.12
C GLY A 931 -26.43 21.63 27.39
N GLY A 932 -25.64 20.56 27.54
CA GLY A 932 -25.37 19.92 28.84
C GLY A 932 -25.33 18.38 28.85
N ALA A 933 -24.32 17.86 29.57
CA ALA A 933 -23.93 16.46 29.74
C ALA A 933 -23.16 15.84 28.56
N GLY A 934 -21.97 15.32 28.86
CA GLY A 934 -21.11 14.62 27.90
C GLY A 934 -21.51 13.16 27.71
N GLY A 935 -21.07 12.59 26.60
CA GLY A 935 -21.32 11.21 26.17
C GLY A 935 -21.05 11.11 24.67
N ALA A 936 -20.40 10.03 24.24
CA ALA A 936 -19.87 9.89 22.88
C ALA A 936 -20.93 9.92 21.78
N SER A 937 -20.53 10.36 20.59
CA SER A 937 -21.12 10.00 19.29
C SER A 937 -20.09 10.20 18.17
N TRP A 938 -18.99 9.45 18.25
CA TRP A 938 -18.21 9.12 17.05
C TRP A 938 -19.06 8.14 16.25
N TRP A 939 -19.46 8.51 15.03
CA TRP A 939 -20.27 7.64 14.16
C TRP A 939 -19.85 7.82 12.70
N VAL A 940 -18.84 7.02 12.32
CA VAL A 940 -18.63 6.46 10.98
C VAL A 940 -18.68 7.46 9.81
N MET A 941 -17.52 7.98 9.42
CA MET A 941 -17.25 8.29 8.01
C MET A 941 -16.45 7.14 7.39
N ARG A 942 -17.14 6.08 6.94
CA ARG A 942 -16.53 5.01 6.15
C ARG A 942 -16.20 5.54 4.74
N LYS A 943 -14.97 5.34 4.26
CA LYS A 943 -14.48 5.77 2.93
C LYS A 943 -15.17 4.95 1.81
N HIS A 944 -16.43 5.29 1.48
CA HIS A 944 -17.18 4.59 0.41
C HIS A 944 -16.77 5.04 -1.00
N LYS A 945 -16.63 4.06 -1.92
CA LYS A 945 -16.27 4.27 -3.33
C LYS A 945 -17.32 5.15 -4.03
N ALA A 946 -16.85 6.13 -4.82
CA ALA A 946 -17.69 7.20 -5.37
C ALA A 946 -18.86 6.76 -6.26
N GLU A 947 -18.79 5.57 -6.88
CA GLU A 947 -19.89 4.98 -7.67
C GLU A 947 -21.04 4.42 -6.80
N GLU A 948 -20.80 4.11 -5.51
CA GLU A 948 -21.83 3.52 -4.63
C GLU A 948 -22.73 4.55 -3.94
N ASP A 949 -22.26 5.79 -3.83
CA ASP A 949 -22.92 6.91 -3.15
C ASP A 949 -23.84 7.74 -4.06
N MET A 950 -23.87 7.46 -5.37
CA MET A 950 -24.71 8.21 -6.32
C MET A 950 -26.20 8.07 -5.98
N PRO A 951 -26.94 9.17 -5.71
CA PRO A 951 -28.37 9.11 -5.46
C PRO A 951 -29.13 8.74 -6.74
N ALA A 952 -30.09 7.82 -6.62
CA ALA A 952 -30.97 7.46 -7.72
C ALA A 952 -31.97 8.60 -8.02
N PRO A 953 -32.25 8.94 -9.29
CA PRO A 953 -33.30 9.87 -9.66
C PRO A 953 -34.70 9.41 -9.21
N GLU A 954 -35.64 10.35 -9.02
CA GLU A 954 -37.03 10.01 -8.69
C GLU A 954 -37.61 9.02 -9.72
N GLY A 955 -38.08 7.88 -9.22
CA GLY A 955 -38.66 6.80 -10.03
C GLY A 955 -37.76 5.57 -10.24
N TYR A 956 -36.48 5.63 -9.86
CA TYR A 956 -35.55 4.49 -9.89
C TYR A 956 -35.25 3.97 -8.48
N THR A 957 -35.15 2.64 -8.30
CA THR A 957 -34.51 2.08 -7.09
C THR A 957 -32.98 2.18 -7.20
N LYS A 958 -32.26 2.03 -6.07
CA LYS A 958 -30.79 2.11 -6.07
C LYS A 958 -30.18 1.03 -6.98
N GLU A 959 -30.75 -0.16 -7.00
CA GLU A 959 -30.34 -1.29 -7.83
C GLU A 959 -30.64 -1.06 -9.32
N GLN A 960 -31.82 -0.52 -9.66
CA GLN A 960 -32.16 -0.15 -11.03
C GLN A 960 -31.26 0.96 -11.56
N TRP A 961 -30.89 1.93 -10.71
CA TRP A 961 -29.97 3.00 -11.08
C TRP A 961 -28.54 2.47 -11.26
N LYS A 962 -28.05 1.58 -10.39
CA LYS A 962 -26.77 0.88 -10.58
C LYS A 962 -26.71 0.12 -11.92
N GLN A 963 -27.76 -0.61 -12.29
CA GLN A 963 -27.86 -1.29 -13.59
C GLN A 963 -27.89 -0.30 -14.77
N THR A 964 -28.60 0.82 -14.62
CA THR A 964 -28.67 1.88 -15.63
C THR A 964 -27.32 2.55 -15.84
N LEU A 965 -26.58 2.84 -14.76
CA LEU A 965 -25.23 3.40 -14.81
C LEU A 965 -24.23 2.42 -15.46
N ALA A 966 -24.30 1.13 -15.14
CA ALA A 966 -23.47 0.11 -15.79
C ALA A 966 -23.72 0.05 -17.32
N TYR A 967 -24.99 0.10 -17.75
CA TYR A 967 -25.33 0.17 -19.17
C TYR A 967 -24.74 1.42 -19.87
N TYR A 968 -24.84 2.59 -19.25
CA TYR A 968 -24.23 3.81 -19.80
C TYR A 968 -22.69 3.79 -19.78
N LYS A 969 -22.05 3.17 -18.77
CA LYS A 969 -20.60 2.98 -18.70
C LYS A 969 -20.09 2.12 -19.87
N GLU A 970 -20.83 1.08 -20.24
CA GLU A 970 -20.48 0.17 -21.33
C GLU A 970 -20.81 0.73 -22.72
N HIS A 971 -22.00 1.36 -22.90
CA HIS A 971 -22.51 1.76 -24.22
C HIS A 971 -22.32 3.25 -24.57
N TYR A 972 -22.03 4.11 -23.59
CA TYR A 972 -21.85 5.56 -23.76
C TYR A 972 -20.74 6.11 -22.84
N PRO A 973 -19.49 5.58 -22.94
CA PRO A 973 -18.43 5.82 -21.96
C PRO A 973 -18.06 7.30 -21.77
N GLU A 974 -18.03 8.10 -22.84
CA GLU A 974 -17.77 9.56 -22.76
C GLU A 974 -18.83 10.28 -21.91
N TRP A 975 -20.10 9.90 -22.01
CA TRP A 975 -21.17 10.50 -21.20
C TRP A 975 -21.04 10.08 -19.74
N TYR A 976 -20.74 8.79 -19.51
CA TYR A 976 -20.52 8.26 -18.16
C TYR A 976 -19.34 8.93 -17.45
N ALA A 977 -18.20 9.09 -18.14
CA ALA A 977 -17.00 9.75 -17.63
C ALA A 977 -17.30 11.22 -17.23
N ASN A 978 -17.96 11.98 -18.11
CA ASN A 978 -18.36 13.35 -17.83
C ASN A 978 -19.33 13.46 -16.63
N TYR A 979 -20.30 12.54 -16.53
CA TYR A 979 -21.24 12.50 -15.40
C TYR A 979 -20.55 12.13 -14.07
N LEU A 980 -19.61 11.18 -14.10
CA LEU A 980 -18.79 10.78 -12.95
C LEU A 980 -17.85 11.91 -12.49
N ALA A 981 -17.20 12.61 -13.42
CA ALA A 981 -16.36 13.77 -13.13
C ALA A 981 -17.15 14.90 -12.46
N TRP A 982 -18.32 15.26 -13.02
CA TRP A 982 -19.24 16.22 -12.42
C TRP A 982 -19.66 15.83 -10.99
N TRP A 983 -19.97 14.54 -10.76
CA TRP A 983 -20.32 14.04 -9.43
C TRP A 983 -19.15 14.10 -8.43
N LYS A 984 -17.94 13.73 -8.84
CA LYS A 984 -16.72 13.87 -8.02
C LYS A 984 -16.50 15.33 -7.61
N GLN A 985 -16.65 16.28 -8.54
CA GLN A 985 -16.49 17.71 -8.28
C GLN A 985 -17.53 18.24 -7.27
N GLN A 986 -18.77 17.77 -7.31
CA GLN A 986 -19.78 18.09 -6.28
C GLN A 986 -19.40 17.53 -4.89
N LYS A 987 -18.73 16.37 -4.81
CA LYS A 987 -18.26 15.78 -3.54
C LYS A 987 -17.06 16.56 -2.97
N LYS A 988 -16.14 17.10 -3.80
CA LYS A 988 -15.03 18.00 -3.39
C LYS A 988 -15.57 19.28 -2.74
N ASN A 989 -16.40 20.05 -3.46
CA ASN A 989 -17.02 21.29 -2.95
C ASN A 989 -17.83 21.10 -1.63
N THR A 990 -18.29 19.88 -1.33
CA THR A 990 -19.00 19.59 -0.07
C THR A 990 -18.04 19.33 1.11
N LYS A 991 -16.83 18.81 0.85
CA LYS A 991 -15.75 18.72 1.84
C LYS A 991 -15.21 20.11 2.18
N ASP A 992 -14.97 20.95 1.18
CA ASP A 992 -14.35 22.26 1.36
C ASP A 992 -15.24 23.18 2.24
N ILE A 993 -16.56 23.16 2.03
CA ILE A 993 -17.52 23.88 2.89
C ILE A 993 -17.55 23.31 4.32
N ALA A 994 -17.34 22.01 4.51
CA ALA A 994 -17.26 21.39 5.83
C ALA A 994 -15.95 21.76 6.56
N LEU A 995 -14.83 21.79 5.84
CA LEU A 995 -13.52 22.21 6.35
C LEU A 995 -13.53 23.69 6.76
N ILE A 996 -14.09 24.56 5.91
CA ILE A 996 -14.30 25.99 6.21
C ILE A 996 -15.17 26.16 7.46
N ALA A 997 -16.26 25.38 7.61
CA ALA A 997 -17.09 25.44 8.80
C ALA A 997 -16.37 24.96 10.08
N LEU A 998 -15.44 24.00 9.96
CA LEU A 998 -14.64 23.49 11.06
C LEU A 998 -13.53 24.47 11.46
N LEU A 999 -12.86 25.10 10.49
CA LEU A 999 -11.89 26.18 10.70
C LEU A 999 -12.52 27.43 11.33
N ILE A 1000 -13.73 27.82 10.91
CA ILE A 1000 -14.51 28.89 11.57
C ILE A 1000 -14.85 28.47 13.02
N GLY A 1001 -15.19 27.20 13.25
CA GLY A 1001 -15.44 26.66 14.59
C GLY A 1001 -14.23 26.70 15.53
N VAL A 1002 -13.05 26.34 15.04
CA VAL A 1002 -11.79 26.37 15.80
C VAL A 1002 -11.32 27.80 16.02
N SER A 1003 -11.42 28.68 15.01
CA SER A 1003 -11.08 30.11 15.13
C SER A 1003 -11.93 30.82 16.18
N LEU A 1004 -13.22 30.48 16.31
CA LEU A 1004 -14.11 31.00 17.36
C LEU A 1004 -13.76 30.53 18.77
N ILE A 1005 -13.02 29.43 18.92
CA ILE A 1005 -12.50 28.95 20.22
C ILE A 1005 -11.14 29.61 20.53
N GLY A 1006 -10.30 29.84 19.52
CA GLY A 1006 -9.04 30.60 19.65
C GLY A 1006 -9.24 32.09 19.99
N LEU A 1007 -10.29 32.73 19.47
CA LEU A 1007 -10.63 34.14 19.74
C LEU A 1007 -11.15 34.44 21.16
N ALA A 1008 -11.27 33.43 22.03
CA ALA A 1008 -11.80 33.60 23.39
C ALA A 1008 -10.82 34.25 24.40
N MET A 1009 -9.55 34.51 24.05
CA MET A 1009 -8.53 35.03 24.99
C MET A 1009 -8.17 36.53 24.87
N ILE A 1010 -8.75 37.32 23.94
CA ILE A 1010 -8.57 38.79 23.93
C ILE A 1010 -9.92 39.51 23.84
N ILE A 1011 -10.75 39.35 24.89
CA ILE A 1011 -11.90 40.24 25.15
C ILE A 1011 -11.64 41.01 26.45
N THR A 1012 -11.10 42.23 26.35
CA THR A 1012 -11.12 43.18 27.47
C THR A 1012 -12.49 43.85 27.55
N VAL A 1013 -13.41 43.24 28.32
CA VAL A 1013 -14.69 43.88 28.68
C VAL A 1013 -14.40 45.11 29.56
N SER A 1014 -14.36 46.29 28.95
CA SER A 1014 -14.27 47.56 29.69
C SER A 1014 -15.65 47.96 30.23
N LEU A 1015 -15.80 47.96 31.55
CA LEU A 1015 -16.98 48.51 32.22
C LEU A 1015 -16.97 50.05 32.17
N PRO A 1016 -18.13 50.72 32.22
CA PRO A 1016 -18.22 52.15 31.91
C PRO A 1016 -17.55 53.01 33.00
N GLY A 1017 -16.41 53.62 32.67
CA GLY A 1017 -15.87 54.71 33.48
C GLY A 1017 -14.35 54.78 33.67
N GLU A 1018 -13.52 54.39 32.71
CA GLU A 1018 -12.11 54.82 32.70
C GLU A 1018 -11.60 55.04 31.26
N THR A 1019 -10.83 56.11 31.06
CA THR A 1019 -10.27 56.45 29.74
C THR A 1019 -8.88 55.84 29.58
N SER A 1020 -8.79 54.77 28.79
CA SER A 1020 -7.53 54.24 28.28
C SER A 1020 -7.55 54.23 26.75
N VAL A 1021 -6.59 54.93 26.14
CA VAL A 1021 -6.37 54.93 24.69
C VAL A 1021 -5.56 53.68 24.34
N GLY A 1022 -6.16 52.74 23.62
CA GLY A 1022 -5.46 51.58 23.05
C GLY A 1022 -5.00 51.91 21.64
N LEU A 1023 -3.69 51.78 21.39
CA LEU A 1023 -3.11 51.78 20.05
C LEU A 1023 -3.10 50.33 19.55
N ALA A 1024 -3.54 50.11 18.31
CA ALA A 1024 -3.25 48.86 17.60
C ALA A 1024 -1.89 48.97 16.90
N SER A 1025 -1.15 47.87 16.86
CA SER A 1025 0.08 47.71 16.07
C SER A 1025 0.13 46.31 15.49
N ASP A 1026 0.69 46.17 14.29
CA ASP A 1026 1.11 44.89 13.75
C ASP A 1026 2.39 44.36 14.43
N THR A 1027 2.89 43.21 13.95
CA THR A 1027 4.14 42.56 14.38
C THR A 1027 5.41 43.35 14.07
N THR A 1028 5.34 44.45 13.31
CA THR A 1028 6.45 45.37 13.01
C THR A 1028 6.38 46.70 13.77
N GLY A 1029 5.26 47.01 14.43
CA GLY A 1029 5.19 48.05 15.45
C GLY A 1029 4.91 49.47 14.94
N GLN A 1030 4.32 49.66 13.76
CA GLN A 1030 3.80 50.97 13.33
C GLN A 1030 2.33 51.17 13.72
N ALA A 1031 1.94 52.42 13.97
CA ALA A 1031 0.59 52.80 14.39
C ALA A 1031 -0.10 53.65 13.31
N TYR A 1032 -1.24 53.16 12.81
CA TYR A 1032 -2.07 53.88 11.84
C TYR A 1032 -2.74 55.12 12.45
N LEU A 1033 -2.79 56.21 11.67
CA LEU A 1033 -3.54 57.42 12.02
C LEU A 1033 -5.04 57.21 11.78
N GLN A 1034 -5.89 57.71 12.68
CA GLN A 1034 -7.37 57.55 12.68
C GLN A 1034 -8.11 58.12 11.44
N GLU A 1035 -7.42 58.62 10.41
CA GLU A 1035 -8.03 59.28 9.26
C GLU A 1035 -8.46 58.32 8.13
N HIS A 1036 -8.07 57.04 8.22
CA HIS A 1036 -8.28 56.01 7.19
C HIS A 1036 -9.02 54.77 7.75
N VAL A 1037 -9.99 54.98 8.66
CA VAL A 1037 -10.77 53.88 9.26
C VAL A 1037 -12.27 54.18 9.32
N ILE A 1038 -13.08 53.17 9.02
CA ILE A 1038 -14.54 53.17 9.11
C ILE A 1038 -14.93 52.61 10.48
N THR A 1039 -15.65 53.39 11.29
CA THR A 1039 -16.17 52.94 12.60
C THR A 1039 -17.69 52.78 12.54
N CYS A 1040 -18.21 51.58 12.79
CA CYS A 1040 -19.65 51.28 12.80
C CYS A 1040 -20.14 50.90 14.20
N VAL A 1041 -21.33 51.38 14.60
CA VAL A 1041 -21.96 51.05 15.89
C VAL A 1041 -23.44 50.70 15.71
N HIS A 1042 -23.84 49.50 16.14
CA HIS A 1042 -25.22 49.04 16.10
C HIS A 1042 -26.07 49.77 17.15
N GLN A 1043 -27.17 50.38 16.72
CA GLN A 1043 -27.92 51.34 17.55
C GLN A 1043 -28.70 50.68 18.70
N GLU A 1044 -29.05 49.39 18.60
CA GLU A 1044 -29.81 48.69 19.64
C GLU A 1044 -28.92 47.92 20.63
N THR A 1045 -27.85 47.29 20.15
CA THR A 1045 -26.96 46.44 20.99
C THR A 1045 -25.72 47.17 21.47
N GLY A 1046 -25.34 48.29 20.85
CA GLY A 1046 -24.10 49.01 21.13
C GLY A 1046 -22.83 48.29 20.64
N ALA A 1047 -22.97 47.18 19.91
CA ALA A 1047 -21.85 46.48 19.27
C ALA A 1047 -21.15 47.40 18.27
N SER A 1048 -19.83 47.39 18.24
CA SER A 1048 -19.05 48.26 17.36
C SER A 1048 -17.83 47.57 16.77
N PHE A 1049 -17.51 47.89 15.52
CA PHE A 1049 -16.28 47.45 14.85
C PHE A 1049 -15.60 48.62 14.12
N VAL A 1050 -14.30 48.45 13.85
CA VAL A 1050 -13.46 49.39 13.11
C VAL A 1050 -12.74 48.62 12.03
N LEU A 1051 -12.75 49.14 10.80
CA LEU A 1051 -12.07 48.57 9.63
C LEU A 1051 -11.18 49.62 8.97
N PRO A 1052 -10.07 49.26 8.32
CA PRO A 1052 -9.35 50.16 7.43
C PRO A 1052 -10.20 50.45 6.17
N ASP A 1053 -9.88 51.52 5.45
CA ASP A 1053 -10.69 52.00 4.32
C ASP A 1053 -10.38 51.35 2.96
N ASP A 1054 -9.39 50.45 2.92
CA ASP A 1054 -9.08 49.51 1.85
C ASP A 1054 -9.77 48.14 2.03
N ALA A 1055 -10.50 47.93 3.14
CA ALA A 1055 -11.19 46.66 3.41
C ALA A 1055 -12.21 46.31 2.31
N PRO A 1056 -12.27 45.04 1.83
CA PRO A 1056 -13.23 44.61 0.82
C PRO A 1056 -14.69 44.92 1.18
N GLU A 1057 -15.50 45.33 0.20
CA GLU A 1057 -16.91 45.70 0.44
C GLU A 1057 -17.71 44.53 1.04
N GLU A 1058 -17.36 43.30 0.66
CA GLU A 1058 -17.99 42.07 1.15
C GLU A 1058 -17.76 41.87 2.66
N SER A 1059 -16.55 42.11 3.15
CA SER A 1059 -16.23 42.08 4.59
C SER A 1059 -17.08 43.07 5.39
N LEU A 1060 -17.30 44.27 4.83
CA LEU A 1060 -18.15 45.30 5.45
C LEU A 1060 -19.63 44.86 5.48
N ARG A 1061 -20.12 44.21 4.41
CA ARG A 1061 -21.48 43.66 4.35
C ARG A 1061 -21.69 42.51 5.33
N VAL A 1062 -20.76 41.55 5.40
CA VAL A 1062 -20.84 40.40 6.32
C VAL A 1062 -20.90 40.87 7.77
N LEU A 1063 -20.06 41.84 8.16
CA LEU A 1063 -20.05 42.38 9.53
C LEU A 1063 -21.31 43.19 9.87
N LEU A 1064 -21.85 43.97 8.93
CA LEU A 1064 -23.11 44.71 9.15
C LEU A 1064 -24.32 43.77 9.23
N CYS A 1065 -24.35 42.69 8.45
CA CYS A 1065 -25.47 41.77 8.38
C CYS A 1065 -25.37 40.58 9.37
N ALA A 1066 -24.29 40.49 10.15
CA ALA A 1066 -24.22 39.60 11.31
C ALA A 1066 -25.26 39.95 12.40
N TYR A 1067 -25.81 41.16 12.39
CA TYR A 1067 -26.92 41.58 13.24
C TYR A 1067 -27.96 42.36 12.41
N GLU A 1068 -29.19 41.85 12.34
CA GLU A 1068 -30.35 42.61 11.82
C GLU A 1068 -30.53 43.92 12.61
N GLY A 1069 -30.73 45.03 11.89
CA GLY A 1069 -31.03 46.33 12.50
C GLY A 1069 -30.25 47.51 11.94
N ALA A 1070 -30.31 48.62 12.67
CA ALA A 1070 -29.74 49.90 12.28
C ALA A 1070 -28.31 50.09 12.82
N TRP A 1071 -27.37 50.34 11.91
CA TRP A 1071 -25.98 50.62 12.18
C TRP A 1071 -25.67 52.08 11.85
N GLN A 1072 -24.91 52.75 12.73
CA GLN A 1072 -24.41 54.10 12.49
C GLN A 1072 -22.91 54.03 12.21
N CYS A 1073 -22.52 54.23 10.95
CA CYS A 1073 -21.15 54.15 10.49
C CYS A 1073 -20.57 55.55 10.26
N THR A 1074 -19.32 55.78 10.66
CA THR A 1074 -18.61 57.05 10.51
C THR A 1074 -17.25 56.82 9.87
N TYR A 1075 -16.98 57.56 8.80
CA TYR A 1075 -15.69 57.60 8.10
C TYR A 1075 -15.33 59.06 7.82
N GLN A 1076 -14.09 59.46 8.12
CA GLN A 1076 -13.60 60.85 7.97
C GLN A 1076 -14.55 61.94 8.51
N GLY A 1077 -15.25 61.64 9.61
CA GLY A 1077 -16.21 62.56 10.25
C GLY A 1077 -17.57 62.69 9.55
N VAL A 1078 -17.81 61.96 8.46
CA VAL A 1078 -19.14 61.80 7.84
C VAL A 1078 -19.80 60.57 8.43
N THR A 1079 -21.00 60.74 8.99
CA THR A 1079 -21.79 59.66 9.60
C THR A 1079 -23.00 59.32 8.74
N GLN A 1080 -23.20 58.04 8.46
CA GLN A 1080 -24.33 57.49 7.71
C GLN A 1080 -24.99 56.35 8.49
N GLU A 1081 -26.31 56.24 8.37
CA GLU A 1081 -27.10 55.17 8.96
C GLU A 1081 -27.37 54.11 7.88
N LEU A 1082 -27.01 52.87 8.16
CA LEU A 1082 -27.17 51.70 7.30
C LEU A 1082 -28.11 50.71 8.02
N TYR A 1083 -28.92 49.98 7.26
CA TYR A 1083 -29.86 49.01 7.81
C TYR A 1083 -29.66 47.67 7.10
N CYS A 1084 -29.37 46.60 7.83
CA CYS A 1084 -29.44 45.24 7.30
C CYS A 1084 -30.71 44.55 7.81
N SER A 1085 -31.36 43.79 6.93
CA SER A 1085 -32.75 43.32 7.02
C SER A 1085 -32.91 41.87 6.57
#